data_AF-A0A0E0PTG4-F1
#
_entry.id   AF-A0A0E0PTG4-F1
#
_cell.length_a   1.000
_cell.length_b   1.000
_cell.length_c   1.000
_cell.angle_alpha   90.00
_cell.angle_beta   90.00
_cell.angle_gamma   90.00
#
_symmetry.space_group_name_H-M   'P 1'
#
loop_
_entity.id
_entity.type
_entity.pdbx_description
1 polymer ?
#
loop_
_entity_poly.entity_id
_entity_poly.type
_entity_poly.pdbx_seq_one_letter_code
_entity_poly.pdbx_strand_id
1 'polypeptide(L)'
;MATSSESVNQLKDDGTEEMDVDDYIGGGSGGGGEALIGMKTVEAPDDGSNCPICLDGGGGGGEKTTTEAWVETPCAHRFHSRCLESWARVKLGTCPMCRRELTAAAAAATTTAGEDVHVLVADPMVADPLQARSVRVVSVTHVQPEQTAGEMPPAAGESGDDVVRLSFYDVMFVSMMPIQRLFFYEGAALPPFPSLVGSLRSSLAAALAAFLPLAGKLTFRAALGDVVLDYSAAAVPPGVKFVEAEYGSSDEISAFDAMRRLAGDVEHNVEAFMELVPELEVEQLPAPVLAVQVTRPAFRNDDGDDAVGVVAVGVSVHHAVADGQSLWQFMKAWSAAAMVGSPAAPGLLPPTFDRALIRHPRSEELASKMSTLVRVLAVSHVHPDEAAVGAAWPPPNTVELSFLDSFQVARGAIQRLFFYEGDDLPPFQSIVGALQSSLAAALPVFLPLSGKLAYLPESGDVVIDYSPDAVSPGVRFVEAEYSGSVDDMRRLAGDDEHQIEAFLQLVPELEKNAHVSVYGIVTDRFVTPLPMGVDMSQQRRRTFLLNAGEIESLKQRISESDAGREQLRNRLSTYVAISSLAWTSIVRAKSLDAADKVYFMVSADCRRRLRPPADKGYFGNCVTTCVAKAISGDLSAGSDDGLAGLARAAAAIQRAIREGLEVPFGNSERWLDGATATTPPVRSFTRSGSSHRYMAYETDFGWGAPSRAELATVYGEEVVMMLGAADGGVQVSVVLRRALMDAFATNFRRQLVASMSSLVRVLAVSHVLPDEVAAGGAWPPPPPHVVELSFLDNLQVSKAAIQRLFFYDGGSLPPFESVDRSLQSSLAAVLAIFLPLAGKLAYLPEPGDVVIDYSPDAVSPGVKFVEAEYSGSVDDMRRLASDDEHHTEAFLQLVPELEVSMLPAPLLAVQVTRPRDDHAGGGGGAVAVGVAIHHGVADGQSVWQFIKAWAAAARGGSPAGQGLVPPTFDRSRIRHPTADSHELAHTILHKMSPALPMVTPRSKPADMAQQRRRTFLLSAGEIQSLKQRISESETGGELLHNRLSTYVTISSLAWTSIVRAKCGALDAAADDVYFMVSADCRRRLRPPADEGYFGNCIAIAIARASAGELLDDDGLAGLARAAAAIQAAIRDELELEDPVGGAERWAERLAAIPRGRLTAAGSSHRFMAYETDFGWGAPSRVELVTVYGNELVAMLGGAADGGVQVSVVLGRALMDAFADNFRRQVVACPNSTVSRSRHH
;
A
#
# COMPACT_ATOMS: atom_id res chain seq x y z
N MET A 1 -24.23 -12.52 -44.98
CA MET A 1 -24.63 -11.61 -46.07
C MET A 1 -25.37 -10.47 -45.40
N ALA A 2 -24.68 -9.35 -45.17
CA ALA A 2 -24.72 -8.13 -46.00
C ALA A 2 -25.90 -7.25 -45.54
N THR A 3 -25.70 -6.18 -44.76
CA THR A 3 -25.14 -4.83 -45.06
C THR A 3 -26.28 -3.81 -44.84
N SER A 4 -26.12 -2.85 -43.91
CA SER A 4 -26.06 -1.38 -44.14
C SER A 4 -27.43 -0.72 -44.41
N SER A 5 -27.78 0.52 -44.08
CA SER A 5 -27.25 1.67 -43.33
C SER A 5 -28.28 2.80 -43.53
N GLU A 6 -28.44 3.72 -42.56
CA GLU A 6 -28.89 5.13 -42.73
C GLU A 6 -30.33 5.39 -43.26
N SER A 7 -31.12 6.41 -42.92
CA SER A 7 -30.94 7.80 -42.45
C SER A 7 -32.38 8.37 -42.19
N VAL A 8 -32.69 9.08 -41.09
CA VAL A 8 -32.70 10.57 -40.90
C VAL A 8 -34.11 11.19 -40.78
N ASN A 9 -34.22 12.15 -39.83
CA ASN A 9 -35.19 13.27 -39.69
C ASN A 9 -36.60 13.00 -39.13
N GLN A 10 -37.21 13.85 -38.29
CA GLN A 10 -36.84 15.06 -37.53
C GLN A 10 -38.11 15.53 -36.77
N LEU A 11 -37.93 16.34 -35.72
CA LEU A 11 -38.82 17.39 -35.16
C LEU A 11 -39.67 17.11 -33.90
N LYS A 12 -39.27 17.88 -32.87
CA LYS A 12 -40.05 18.77 -31.99
C LYS A 12 -40.54 18.27 -30.61
N ASP A 13 -39.76 18.71 -29.62
CA ASP A 13 -40.09 19.70 -28.58
C ASP A 13 -41.18 19.44 -27.53
N ASP A 14 -40.71 19.74 -26.31
CA ASP A 14 -41.40 20.23 -25.12
C ASP A 14 -42.01 19.23 -24.12
N GLY A 15 -41.55 19.33 -22.88
CA GLY A 15 -42.00 18.49 -21.77
C GLY A 15 -40.96 18.36 -20.66
N THR A 16 -40.80 19.43 -19.88
CA THR A 16 -40.21 19.38 -18.54
C THR A 16 -40.97 18.38 -17.66
N GLU A 17 -40.30 17.33 -17.19
CA GLU A 17 -40.74 16.55 -16.03
C GLU A 17 -39.59 16.48 -15.02
N GLU A 18 -39.90 16.95 -13.81
CA GLU A 18 -39.13 16.80 -12.59
C GLU A 18 -38.82 15.31 -12.37
N MET A 19 -37.59 14.99 -11.98
CA MET A 19 -37.23 13.65 -11.54
C MET A 19 -36.75 13.73 -10.10
N ASP A 20 -37.48 12.98 -9.27
CA ASP A 20 -37.45 12.91 -7.82
C ASP A 20 -36.05 12.77 -7.21
N VAL A 21 -35.82 13.60 -6.19
CA VAL A 21 -34.67 13.53 -5.29
C VAL A 21 -35.12 12.81 -4.02
N ASP A 22 -35.20 11.48 -4.07
CA ASP A 22 -35.35 10.65 -2.87
C ASP A 22 -34.76 9.26 -3.14
N ASP A 23 -33.44 9.14 -2.92
CA ASP A 23 -32.83 7.90 -2.43
C ASP A 23 -31.33 8.11 -2.20
N TYR A 24 -30.98 8.78 -1.10
CA TYR A 24 -29.66 8.63 -0.45
C TYR A 24 -29.79 8.94 1.04
N ILE A 25 -30.37 8.01 1.82
CA ILE A 25 -30.24 7.99 3.28
C ILE A 25 -29.73 6.62 3.73
N GLY A 26 -28.55 6.62 4.34
CA GLY A 26 -28.00 5.53 5.15
C GLY A 26 -26.50 5.30 4.90
N GLY A 27 -25.58 5.57 5.82
CA GLY A 27 -25.70 6.09 7.17
C GLY A 27 -24.32 6.54 7.65
N GLY A 28 -24.25 7.76 8.21
CA GLY A 28 -23.11 8.29 8.94
C GLY A 28 -23.55 8.58 10.37
N SER A 29 -22.94 7.89 11.33
CA SER A 29 -23.16 8.08 12.77
C SER A 29 -22.27 9.20 13.31
N GLY A 30 -22.88 10.11 14.09
CA GLY A 30 -22.20 11.03 15.03
C GLY A 30 -21.94 12.45 14.48
N GLY A 31 -22.68 13.44 14.99
CA GLY A 31 -22.35 14.86 14.79
C GLY A 31 -23.52 15.83 14.93
N GLY A 32 -24.73 15.48 14.46
CA GLY A 32 -25.88 16.40 14.50
C GLY A 32 -26.57 16.57 15.85
N GLY A 33 -26.45 15.58 16.74
CA GLY A 33 -27.16 15.58 18.02
C GLY A 33 -26.62 16.60 19.03
N GLU A 34 -25.34 16.97 18.95
CA GLU A 34 -24.69 17.87 19.93
C GLU A 34 -25.10 19.34 19.78
N ALA A 35 -25.46 19.79 18.56
CA ALA A 35 -25.86 21.17 18.31
C ALA A 35 -27.24 21.54 18.90
N LEU A 36 -28.07 20.54 19.23
CA LEU A 36 -29.41 20.73 19.78
C LEU A 36 -29.50 20.57 21.31
N ILE A 37 -28.39 20.21 21.97
CA ILE A 37 -28.34 20.02 23.42
C ILE A 37 -28.59 21.37 24.11
N GLY A 38 -29.75 21.51 24.74
CA GLY A 38 -30.12 22.71 25.52
C GLY A 38 -31.07 23.69 24.83
N MET A 39 -31.58 23.40 23.62
CA MET A 39 -32.60 24.25 22.99
C MET A 39 -33.96 24.16 23.67
N LYS A 40 -34.67 25.29 23.76
CA LYS A 40 -35.99 25.34 24.40
C LYS A 40 -37.04 24.77 23.46
N THR A 41 -37.66 23.67 23.86
CA THR A 41 -38.86 23.16 23.19
C THR A 41 -40.02 24.14 23.42
N VAL A 42 -40.68 24.54 22.34
CA VAL A 42 -41.79 25.51 22.35
C VAL A 42 -43.01 24.91 21.64
N GLU A 43 -44.20 25.45 21.93
CA GLU A 43 -45.40 25.12 21.17
C GLU A 43 -45.32 25.73 19.76
N ALA A 44 -46.06 25.15 18.82
CA ALA A 44 -46.14 25.66 17.45
C ALA A 44 -46.60 27.13 17.48
N PRO A 45 -46.14 27.99 16.55
CA PRO A 45 -46.53 29.39 16.53
C PRO A 45 -48.06 29.57 16.39
N ASP A 46 -48.70 30.23 17.36
CA ASP A 46 -50.14 30.50 17.37
C ASP A 46 -50.59 31.45 16.23
N ASP A 47 -49.65 32.08 15.54
CA ASP A 47 -49.87 33.01 14.43
C ASP A 47 -50.01 32.33 13.06
N GLY A 48 -49.89 31.00 12.99
CA GLY A 48 -49.98 30.22 11.77
C GLY A 48 -48.73 30.26 10.88
N SER A 49 -47.57 30.64 11.43
CA SER A 49 -46.30 30.63 10.69
C SER A 49 -45.75 29.21 10.45
N ASN A 50 -45.42 28.91 9.19
CA ASN A 50 -44.88 27.61 8.76
C ASN A 50 -43.38 27.48 9.10
N CYS A 51 -42.90 26.24 9.28
CA CYS A 51 -41.48 25.98 9.52
C CYS A 51 -40.66 26.41 8.29
N PRO A 52 -39.70 27.34 8.38
CA PRO A 52 -39.01 27.87 7.19
C PRO A 52 -38.16 26.85 6.41
N ILE A 53 -37.84 25.69 6.99
CA ILE A 53 -37.04 24.64 6.33
C ILE A 53 -37.92 23.74 5.45
N CYS A 54 -39.04 23.24 5.99
CA CYS A 54 -39.94 22.32 5.26
C CYS A 54 -41.20 23.01 4.73
N LEU A 55 -41.41 24.28 5.07
CA LEU A 55 -42.54 25.12 4.72
C LEU A 55 -43.91 24.61 5.19
N ASP A 56 -43.93 23.64 6.11
CA ASP A 56 -45.16 23.03 6.63
C ASP A 56 -45.57 23.65 7.99
N GLY A 57 -46.87 23.89 8.16
CA GLY A 57 -47.50 24.58 9.29
C GLY A 57 -48.39 23.69 10.16
N GLY A 58 -48.43 22.38 9.90
CA GLY A 58 -49.14 21.43 10.77
C GLY A 58 -50.67 21.49 10.68
N GLY A 59 -51.24 22.07 9.62
CA GLY A 59 -52.70 22.21 9.46
C GLY A 59 -53.19 21.87 8.06
N GLY A 60 -53.36 20.59 7.72
CA GLY A 60 -54.02 20.20 6.47
C GLY A 60 -53.95 18.73 6.06
N GLY A 61 -54.80 17.88 6.65
CA GLY A 61 -55.44 16.71 6.02
C GLY A 61 -54.60 15.69 5.22
N GLY A 62 -53.90 14.79 5.91
CA GLY A 62 -53.39 13.53 5.36
C GLY A 62 -52.60 12.78 6.43
N GLU A 63 -52.91 11.51 6.65
CA GLU A 63 -52.36 10.55 7.64
C GLU A 63 -51.30 11.03 8.66
N LYS A 64 -51.74 11.14 9.92
CA LYS A 64 -50.92 11.49 11.09
C LYS A 64 -49.85 10.44 11.38
N THR A 65 -48.58 10.80 11.19
CA THR A 65 -47.47 10.26 11.99
C THR A 65 -46.65 11.41 12.59
N THR A 66 -46.69 11.48 13.92
CA THR A 66 -45.89 12.29 14.85
C THR A 66 -46.08 13.81 14.84
N THR A 67 -46.64 14.36 15.93
CA THR A 67 -46.54 15.78 16.30
C THR A 67 -45.08 16.13 16.53
N GLU A 68 -44.37 16.63 15.52
CA GLU A 68 -42.97 17.04 15.68
C GLU A 68 -42.87 18.26 16.60
N ALA A 69 -42.00 18.16 17.60
CA ALA A 69 -41.78 19.23 18.57
C ALA A 69 -41.06 20.41 17.92
N TRP A 70 -41.54 21.63 18.18
CA TRP A 70 -40.89 22.86 17.75
C TRP A 70 -39.80 23.25 18.75
N VAL A 71 -38.69 23.76 18.23
CA VAL A 71 -37.57 24.26 19.03
C VAL A 71 -37.28 25.70 18.65
N GLU A 72 -37.02 26.53 19.66
CA GLU A 72 -36.59 27.91 19.48
C GLU A 72 -35.08 27.99 19.65
N THR A 73 -34.41 28.53 18.63
CA THR A 73 -32.97 28.78 18.62
C THR A 73 -32.62 29.98 19.52
N PRO A 74 -31.34 30.17 19.95
CA PRO A 74 -30.93 31.34 20.75
C PRO A 74 -31.22 32.70 20.09
N CYS A 75 -31.36 32.74 18.76
CA CYS A 75 -31.77 33.92 18.00
C CYS A 75 -33.29 34.07 17.84
N ALA A 76 -34.08 33.33 18.64
CA ALA A 76 -35.54 33.32 18.69
C ALA A 76 -36.28 32.81 17.44
N HIS A 77 -35.58 32.32 16.42
CA HIS A 77 -36.19 31.64 15.28
C HIS A 77 -36.62 30.22 15.64
N ARG A 78 -37.81 29.82 15.19
CA ARG A 78 -38.44 28.54 15.52
C ARG A 78 -38.49 27.60 14.31
N PHE A 79 -38.22 26.32 14.56
CA PHE A 79 -38.23 25.27 13.54
C PHE A 79 -38.74 23.95 14.13
N HIS A 80 -39.16 23.01 13.28
CA HIS A 80 -39.28 21.62 13.72
C HIS A 80 -37.90 21.08 14.14
N SER A 81 -37.85 20.39 15.29
CA SER A 81 -36.60 19.88 15.88
C SER A 81 -35.76 19.06 14.89
N ARG A 82 -36.40 18.17 14.13
CA ARG A 82 -35.73 17.34 13.12
C ARG A 82 -35.25 18.11 11.89
N CYS A 83 -36.04 19.07 11.40
CA CYS A 83 -35.61 19.93 10.30
C CYS A 83 -34.34 20.69 10.67
N LEU A 84 -34.30 21.25 11.89
CA LEU A 84 -33.12 21.98 12.37
C LEU A 84 -31.92 21.05 12.60
N GLU A 85 -32.13 19.83 13.11
CA GLU A 85 -31.06 18.82 13.26
C GLU A 85 -30.42 18.48 11.91
N SER A 86 -31.26 18.24 10.91
CA SER A 86 -30.80 17.88 9.56
C SER A 86 -30.04 19.04 8.92
N TRP A 87 -30.53 20.26 9.06
CA TRP A 87 -29.83 21.46 8.59
C TRP A 87 -28.49 21.67 9.29
N ALA A 88 -28.43 21.49 10.61
CA ALA A 88 -27.22 21.66 11.41
C ALA A 88 -26.12 20.66 11.01
N ARG A 89 -26.46 19.43 10.61
CA ARG A 89 -25.51 18.43 10.06
C ARG A 89 -24.88 18.86 8.75
N VAL A 90 -25.64 19.54 7.89
CA VAL A 90 -25.18 19.92 6.54
C VAL A 90 -24.42 21.25 6.54
N LYS A 91 -24.73 22.17 7.47
CA LYS A 91 -24.20 23.54 7.49
C LYS A 91 -23.56 23.93 8.84
N LEU A 92 -22.83 23.00 9.46
CA LEU A 92 -21.94 23.25 10.60
C LEU A 92 -22.62 23.94 11.81
N GLY A 93 -23.86 23.55 12.15
CA GLY A 93 -24.51 24.02 13.39
C GLY A 93 -24.97 25.49 13.40
N THR A 94 -25.37 26.06 12.25
CA THR A 94 -25.87 27.45 12.15
C THR A 94 -27.38 27.56 11.94
N CYS A 95 -27.99 28.66 12.42
CA CYS A 95 -29.42 28.96 12.25
C CYS A 95 -29.76 29.15 10.75
N PRO A 96 -30.80 28.49 10.22
CA PRO A 96 -31.20 28.62 8.80
C PRO A 96 -31.55 30.04 8.36
N MET A 97 -32.20 30.82 9.25
CA MET A 97 -32.74 32.14 8.91
C MET A 97 -31.70 33.25 9.00
N CYS A 98 -30.87 33.23 10.05
CA CYS A 98 -29.93 34.33 10.32
C CYS A 98 -28.47 33.89 10.39
N ARG A 99 -28.16 32.62 10.10
CA ARG A 99 -26.82 32.02 10.03
C ARG A 99 -25.99 32.08 11.32
N ARG A 100 -26.59 32.46 12.45
CA ARG A 100 -25.94 32.51 13.77
C ARG A 100 -25.68 31.09 14.31
N GLU A 101 -24.53 30.85 14.92
CA GLU A 101 -24.18 29.55 15.50
C GLU A 101 -25.16 29.12 16.61
N LEU A 102 -25.43 27.82 16.68
CA LEU A 102 -26.43 27.20 17.55
C LEU A 102 -25.84 26.50 18.79
N THR A 103 -24.52 26.53 18.98
CA THR A 103 -23.82 25.80 20.05
C THR A 103 -24.06 26.39 21.45
N ALA A 104 -23.94 25.56 22.50
CA ALA A 104 -24.17 25.95 23.90
C ALA A 104 -23.27 27.10 24.40
N ALA A 105 -22.10 27.32 23.78
CA ALA A 105 -21.20 28.43 24.08
C ALA A 105 -21.82 29.82 23.78
N ALA A 106 -22.77 29.91 22.83
CA ALA A 106 -23.43 31.16 22.47
C ALA A 106 -24.55 31.58 23.45
N ALA A 107 -25.14 30.64 24.20
CA ALA A 107 -26.17 30.94 25.21
C ALA A 107 -25.57 31.55 26.50
N ALA A 108 -24.28 31.33 26.75
CA ALA A 108 -23.56 31.91 27.89
C ALA A 108 -23.23 33.41 27.71
N ALA A 109 -23.34 33.95 26.50
CA ALA A 109 -22.97 35.33 26.18
C ALA A 109 -24.01 36.41 26.56
N THR A 110 -25.09 36.04 27.28
CA THR A 110 -26.19 36.97 27.62
C THR A 110 -26.36 37.29 29.11
N THR A 111 -25.42 36.92 29.98
CA THR A 111 -25.46 37.33 31.40
C THR A 111 -24.16 38.00 31.82
N THR A 112 -24.15 39.34 31.77
CA THR A 112 -23.12 40.17 32.40
C THR A 112 -23.41 40.41 33.89
N ALA A 113 -22.31 40.48 34.65
CA ALA A 113 -22.08 41.23 35.90
C ALA A 113 -21.91 40.41 37.19
N GLY A 114 -20.72 40.52 37.79
CA GLY A 114 -20.48 40.22 39.22
C GLY A 114 -19.12 39.60 39.52
N GLU A 115 -18.25 40.42 40.11
CA GLU A 115 -17.01 40.14 40.87
C GLU A 115 -16.87 38.71 41.45
N ASP A 116 -15.71 38.05 41.33
CA ASP A 116 -14.51 38.17 42.18
C ASP A 116 -13.52 37.03 41.90
N VAL A 117 -12.23 37.30 42.14
CA VAL A 117 -11.11 36.37 41.93
C VAL A 117 -11.06 35.29 43.01
N HIS A 118 -11.05 34.01 42.62
CA HIS A 118 -10.48 32.94 43.45
C HIS A 118 -9.70 31.90 42.62
N VAL A 119 -8.42 31.80 42.94
CA VAL A 119 -7.48 30.75 42.54
C VAL A 119 -8.01 29.40 43.04
N LEU A 120 -8.28 28.47 42.13
CA LEU A 120 -8.46 27.05 42.47
C LEU A 120 -7.74 26.16 41.45
N VAL A 121 -6.80 25.40 42.00
CA VAL A 121 -6.12 24.25 41.41
C VAL A 121 -7.17 23.23 40.97
N ALA A 122 -7.18 22.84 39.69
CA ALA A 122 -8.08 21.82 39.18
C ALA A 122 -7.39 20.44 39.14
N ASP A 123 -8.05 19.48 39.79
CA ASP A 123 -7.77 18.05 39.81
C ASP A 123 -7.77 17.41 38.40
N PRO A 124 -6.96 16.36 38.14
CA PRO A 124 -6.85 15.74 36.84
C PRO A 124 -7.73 14.49 36.73
N MET A 125 -9.06 14.58 36.65
CA MET A 125 -9.89 13.45 36.19
C MET A 125 -11.30 13.89 35.79
N VAL A 126 -11.53 14.20 34.50
CA VAL A 126 -12.68 13.71 33.71
C VAL A 126 -12.22 13.71 32.25
N ALA A 127 -11.70 12.58 31.76
CA ALA A 127 -11.53 12.35 30.33
C ALA A 127 -12.84 11.80 29.77
N ASP A 128 -13.29 12.37 28.66
CA ASP A 128 -14.36 11.83 27.81
C ASP A 128 -14.00 10.38 27.39
N PRO A 129 -14.85 9.36 27.63
CA PRO A 129 -14.51 7.96 27.36
C PRO A 129 -14.38 7.56 25.88
N LEU A 130 -14.54 8.49 24.92
CA LEU A 130 -14.59 8.16 23.49
C LEU A 130 -13.34 8.47 22.65
N GLN A 131 -12.26 9.01 23.20
CA GLN A 131 -10.95 9.08 22.51
C GLN A 131 -9.76 8.96 23.48
N ALA A 132 -9.37 7.74 23.82
CA ALA A 132 -8.05 7.50 24.41
C ALA A 132 -6.99 7.52 23.30
N ARG A 133 -6.18 8.59 23.22
CA ARG A 133 -5.00 8.66 22.32
C ARG A 133 -4.02 7.53 22.66
N SER A 134 -3.43 6.89 21.63
CA SER A 134 -2.50 5.77 21.84
C SER A 134 -1.12 6.26 22.25
N VAL A 135 -0.74 7.51 21.96
CA VAL A 135 0.54 8.10 22.38
C VAL A 135 0.37 9.07 23.54
N ARG A 136 1.18 8.89 24.60
CA ARG A 136 1.32 9.78 25.75
C ARG A 136 2.68 10.47 25.73
N VAL A 137 2.69 11.80 25.75
CA VAL A 137 3.94 12.57 25.90
C VAL A 137 4.46 12.44 27.34
N VAL A 138 5.73 12.06 27.47
CA VAL A 138 6.45 11.92 28.74
C VAL A 138 7.15 13.21 29.10
N SER A 139 7.92 13.77 28.16
CA SER A 139 8.63 15.03 28.36
C SER A 139 8.84 15.77 27.04
N VAL A 140 8.98 17.08 27.13
CA VAL A 140 9.34 17.95 26.00
C VAL A 140 10.56 18.76 26.42
N THR A 141 11.64 18.64 25.67
CA THR A 141 12.84 19.47 25.83
C THR A 141 13.15 20.17 24.51
N HIS A 142 14.17 21.03 24.53
CA HIS A 142 14.67 21.67 23.32
C HIS A 142 16.18 21.42 23.19
N VAL A 143 16.61 21.06 21.99
CA VAL A 143 18.01 20.80 21.68
C VAL A 143 18.59 22.03 21.00
N GLN A 144 19.64 22.57 21.61
CA GLN A 144 20.41 23.68 21.08
C GLN A 144 21.55 23.18 20.20
N PRO A 145 21.96 23.93 19.16
CA PRO A 145 23.19 23.67 18.43
C PRO A 145 24.40 23.66 19.38
N GLU A 146 25.33 22.74 19.17
CA GLU A 146 26.58 22.70 19.95
C GLU A 146 27.41 23.97 19.72
N GLN A 147 27.89 24.59 20.81
CA GLN A 147 28.74 25.78 20.73
C GLN A 147 30.21 25.37 20.59
N THR A 148 30.82 25.63 19.44
CA THR A 148 32.27 25.47 19.24
C THR A 148 33.03 26.55 20.01
N ALA A 149 33.93 26.14 20.90
CA ALA A 149 34.80 27.05 21.64
C ALA A 149 35.73 27.83 20.69
N GLY A 150 35.33 29.04 20.30
CA GLY A 150 36.16 29.98 19.54
C GLY A 150 35.46 30.84 18.49
N GLU A 151 34.24 30.49 18.06
CA GLU A 151 33.45 31.28 17.12
C GLU A 151 32.15 31.71 17.80
N MET A 152 32.11 32.96 18.25
CA MET A 152 30.85 33.59 18.64
C MET A 152 29.89 33.57 17.43
N PRO A 153 28.58 33.27 17.59
CA PRO A 153 27.61 33.76 16.61
C PRO A 153 27.78 35.28 16.53
N PRO A 154 27.77 35.90 15.34
CA PRO A 154 28.00 37.33 15.21
C PRO A 154 27.07 38.07 16.18
N ALA A 155 27.63 39.01 16.94
CA ALA A 155 26.86 39.81 17.86
C ALA A 155 25.74 40.51 17.08
N ALA A 156 24.51 40.48 17.60
CA ALA A 156 23.37 41.15 17.00
C ALA A 156 23.73 42.63 16.73
N GLY A 157 23.91 42.98 15.45
CA GLY A 157 24.32 44.31 15.05
C GLY A 157 24.83 44.41 13.62
N GLU A 158 23.99 45.00 12.75
CA GLU A 158 24.38 45.77 11.55
C GLU A 158 24.83 45.07 10.26
N SER A 159 24.97 43.74 10.19
CA SER A 159 25.06 43.03 8.90
C SER A 159 23.94 42.00 8.74
N GLY A 160 23.23 42.00 7.62
CA GLY A 160 22.01 41.20 7.38
C GLY A 160 22.25 39.69 7.13
N ASP A 161 23.24 39.08 7.78
CA ASP A 161 23.77 37.73 7.46
C ASP A 161 23.20 36.56 8.32
N ASP A 162 22.31 36.82 9.28
CA ASP A 162 21.72 35.78 10.16
C ASP A 162 20.33 35.28 9.69
N VAL A 163 20.00 35.49 8.41
CA VAL A 163 18.72 35.09 7.82
C VAL A 163 18.94 34.41 6.47
N VAL A 164 18.27 33.28 6.23
CA VAL A 164 18.17 32.69 4.88
C VAL A 164 16.91 33.21 4.23
N ARG A 165 17.07 33.98 3.14
CA ARG A 165 15.94 34.40 2.30
C ARG A 165 15.39 33.20 1.55
N LEU A 166 14.08 32.99 1.59
CA LEU A 166 13.43 31.93 0.82
C LEU A 166 13.55 32.23 -0.68
N SER A 167 13.70 31.20 -1.51
CA SER A 167 13.56 31.37 -2.96
C SER A 167 12.08 31.53 -3.35
N PHE A 168 11.82 32.03 -4.56
CA PHE A 168 10.43 32.10 -5.08
C PHE A 168 9.70 30.74 -5.00
N TYR A 169 10.46 29.64 -5.09
CA TYR A 169 9.92 28.28 -5.08
C TYR A 169 9.63 27.80 -3.65
N ASP A 170 10.50 28.12 -2.68
CA ASP A 170 10.31 27.74 -1.26
C ASP A 170 9.01 28.31 -0.66
N VAL A 171 8.63 29.50 -1.11
CA VAL A 171 7.45 30.23 -0.63
C VAL A 171 6.15 29.45 -0.86
N MET A 172 6.08 28.68 -1.95
CA MET A 172 4.91 27.83 -2.23
C MET A 172 4.70 26.73 -1.19
N PHE A 173 5.72 26.44 -0.37
CA PHE A 173 5.71 25.40 0.64
C PHE A 173 5.55 25.94 2.07
N VAL A 174 5.31 27.25 2.24
CA VAL A 174 5.09 27.87 3.56
C VAL A 174 3.76 27.44 4.16
N SER A 175 2.71 27.30 3.34
CA SER A 175 1.38 26.85 3.78
C SER A 175 1.14 25.34 3.59
N MET A 176 2.18 24.58 3.22
CA MET A 176 2.12 23.13 3.02
C MET A 176 2.37 22.38 4.33
N MET A 177 1.74 21.21 4.49
CA MET A 177 1.99 20.35 5.64
C MET A 177 3.49 19.97 5.76
N PRO A 178 4.00 19.75 6.99
CA PRO A 178 5.39 19.33 7.20
C PRO A 178 5.70 17.97 6.57
N ILE A 179 6.97 17.77 6.21
CA ILE A 179 7.51 16.45 5.86
C ILE A 179 7.73 15.67 7.17
N GLN A 180 6.95 14.62 7.40
CA GLN A 180 7.06 13.78 8.61
C GLN A 180 7.57 12.37 8.29
N ARG A 181 8.72 11.99 8.84
CA ARG A 181 9.35 10.66 8.69
C ARG A 181 9.34 9.91 10.00
N LEU A 182 9.26 8.59 9.92
CA LEU A 182 9.25 7.69 11.07
C LEU A 182 10.22 6.53 10.86
N PHE A 183 11.02 6.22 11.87
CA PHE A 183 12.00 5.12 11.83
C PHE A 183 11.79 4.21 13.04
N PHE A 184 11.59 2.92 12.81
CA PHE A 184 11.51 1.91 13.86
C PHE A 184 12.87 1.22 13.99
N TYR A 185 13.32 1.04 15.22
CA TYR A 185 14.49 0.24 15.57
C TYR A 185 14.05 -0.87 16.52
N GLU A 186 14.59 -2.07 16.33
CA GLU A 186 14.24 -3.25 17.11
C GLU A 186 15.50 -4.09 17.37
N GLY A 187 15.59 -4.68 18.56
CA GLY A 187 16.60 -5.70 18.87
C GLY A 187 17.34 -5.48 20.18
N ALA A 188 18.06 -6.52 20.61
CA ALA A 188 18.81 -6.54 21.87
C ALA A 188 19.98 -5.55 21.95
N ALA A 189 20.35 -4.92 20.82
CA ALA A 189 21.39 -3.89 20.75
C ALA A 189 20.89 -2.50 21.17
N LEU A 190 19.57 -2.31 21.39
CA LEU A 190 19.03 -1.04 21.84
C LEU A 190 19.46 -0.73 23.29
N PRO A 191 20.08 0.44 23.55
CA PRO A 191 20.44 0.83 24.90
C PRO A 191 19.19 1.17 25.74
N PRO A 192 19.32 1.25 27.07
CA PRO A 192 18.25 1.74 27.94
C PRO A 192 17.71 3.09 27.46
N PHE A 193 16.38 3.29 27.57
CA PHE A 193 15.71 4.46 26.99
C PHE A 193 16.35 5.82 27.36
N PRO A 194 16.75 6.08 28.61
CA PRO A 194 17.39 7.36 28.96
C PRO A 194 18.74 7.57 28.26
N SER A 195 19.54 6.51 28.13
CA SER A 195 20.83 6.56 27.41
C SER A 195 20.63 6.75 25.91
N LEU A 196 19.62 6.09 25.34
CA LEU A 196 19.19 6.22 23.96
C LEU A 196 18.85 7.68 23.64
N VAL A 197 17.96 8.27 24.43
CA VAL A 197 17.53 9.67 24.29
C VAL A 197 18.70 10.64 24.47
N GLY A 198 19.57 10.38 25.46
CA GLY A 198 20.78 11.17 25.67
C GLY A 198 21.70 11.19 24.45
N SER A 199 21.92 10.03 23.83
CA SER A 199 22.72 9.93 22.59
C SER A 199 22.09 10.68 21.42
N LEU A 200 20.77 10.55 21.23
CA LEU A 200 20.05 11.28 20.17
C LEU A 200 20.10 12.80 20.36
N ARG A 201 19.95 13.29 21.59
CA ARG A 201 20.04 14.74 21.88
C ARG A 201 21.43 15.29 21.59
N SER A 202 22.49 14.62 22.05
CA SER A 202 23.88 15.07 21.84
C SER A 202 24.26 15.04 20.35
N SER A 203 23.93 13.96 19.65
CA SER A 203 24.17 13.86 18.20
C SER A 203 23.35 14.85 17.39
N LEU A 204 22.12 15.16 17.82
CA LEU A 204 21.28 16.19 17.18
C LEU A 204 21.89 17.59 17.37
N ALA A 205 22.40 17.91 18.56
CA ALA A 205 23.09 19.18 18.82
C ALA A 205 24.31 19.37 17.90
N ALA A 206 25.12 18.33 17.73
CA ALA A 206 26.27 18.33 16.82
C ALA A 206 25.85 18.47 15.35
N ALA A 207 24.78 17.80 14.93
CA ALA A 207 24.24 17.94 13.58
C ALA A 207 23.67 19.34 13.32
N LEU A 208 22.95 19.93 14.30
CA LEU A 208 22.42 21.29 14.21
C LEU A 208 23.53 22.34 14.12
N ALA A 209 24.71 22.13 14.73
CA ALA A 209 25.84 23.03 14.55
C ALA A 209 26.30 23.12 13.08
N ALA A 210 26.22 22.01 12.33
CA ALA A 210 26.50 21.98 10.89
C ALA A 210 25.34 22.47 10.02
N PHE A 211 24.10 22.43 10.53
CA PHE A 211 22.86 22.81 9.84
C PHE A 211 22.09 23.89 10.62
N LEU A 212 22.80 24.95 11.06
CA LEU A 212 22.29 25.95 11.99
C LEU A 212 20.90 26.53 11.63
N PRO A 213 20.58 26.81 10.35
CA PRO A 213 19.25 27.31 9.99
C PRO A 213 18.08 26.40 10.38
N LEU A 214 18.29 25.09 10.56
CA LEU A 214 17.24 24.18 11.04
C LEU A 214 16.87 24.35 12.52
N ALA A 215 17.71 25.04 13.30
CA ALA A 215 17.40 25.42 14.68
C ALA A 215 16.61 26.75 14.77
N GLY A 216 16.43 27.43 13.64
CA GLY A 216 15.74 28.71 13.54
C GLY A 216 14.22 28.61 13.37
N LYS A 217 13.62 29.73 12.97
CA LYS A 217 12.17 29.84 12.72
C LYS A 217 11.89 30.60 11.43
N LEU A 218 10.84 30.21 10.71
CA LEU A 218 10.30 31.06 9.66
C LEU A 218 9.66 32.29 10.31
N THR A 219 10.06 33.48 9.89
CA THR A 219 9.61 34.75 10.48
C THR A 219 9.36 35.77 9.38
N PHE A 220 8.27 36.55 9.49
CA PHE A 220 8.03 37.69 8.61
C PHE A 220 8.90 38.89 9.04
N ARG A 221 9.75 39.38 8.13
CA ARG A 221 10.59 40.56 8.38
C ARG A 221 9.99 41.77 7.65
N ALA A 222 9.29 42.63 8.38
CA ALA A 222 8.63 43.83 7.83
C ALA A 222 9.57 44.74 7.01
N ALA A 223 10.85 44.87 7.43
CA ALA A 223 11.85 45.66 6.70
C ALA A 223 12.22 45.09 5.31
N LEU A 224 12.01 43.78 5.11
CA LEU A 224 12.26 43.09 3.84
C LEU A 224 10.97 42.81 3.05
N GLY A 225 9.81 42.90 3.71
CA GLY A 225 8.50 42.56 3.12
C GLY A 225 8.37 41.08 2.74
N ASP A 226 9.11 40.19 3.40
CA ASP A 226 9.25 38.76 3.03
C ASP A 226 9.35 37.85 4.27
N VAL A 227 9.05 36.56 4.09
CA VAL A 227 9.26 35.48 5.07
C VAL A 227 10.68 34.96 4.92
N VAL A 228 11.43 34.93 6.01
CA VAL A 228 12.81 34.44 6.04
C VAL A 228 12.95 33.32 7.06
N LEU A 229 13.93 32.46 6.86
CA LEU A 229 14.39 31.55 7.90
C LEU A 229 15.39 32.29 8.79
N ASP A 230 14.92 32.71 9.96
CA ASP A 230 15.70 33.45 10.96
C ASP A 230 16.38 32.47 11.91
N TYR A 231 17.72 32.48 11.92
CA TYR A 231 18.55 31.67 12.81
C TYR A 231 19.48 32.53 13.67
N SER A 232 19.12 33.81 13.86
CA SER A 232 19.83 34.70 14.77
C SER A 232 19.82 34.17 16.21
N ALA A 233 20.77 34.65 17.02
CA ALA A 233 20.84 34.31 18.45
C ALA A 233 19.54 34.60 19.24
N ALA A 234 18.66 35.46 18.71
CA ALA A 234 17.34 35.73 19.28
C ALA A 234 16.24 34.75 18.81
N ALA A 235 16.35 34.21 17.59
CA ALA A 235 15.37 33.31 17.00
C ALA A 235 15.60 31.82 17.37
N VAL A 236 16.85 31.45 17.65
CA VAL A 236 17.26 30.06 17.98
C VAL A 236 16.76 29.59 19.36
N PRO A 237 16.72 30.41 20.43
CA PRO A 237 16.10 30.00 21.70
C PRO A 237 14.57 29.82 21.55
N PRO A 238 13.97 28.70 22.02
CA PRO A 238 14.52 27.67 22.91
C PRO A 238 15.23 26.48 22.23
N GLY A 239 15.26 26.38 20.90
CA GLY A 239 15.94 25.34 20.11
C GLY A 239 14.97 24.42 19.39
N VAL A 240 15.45 23.26 18.92
CA VAL A 240 14.62 22.25 18.24
C VAL A 240 13.81 21.45 19.27
N LYS A 241 12.48 21.44 19.14
CA LYS A 241 11.56 20.69 20.01
C LYS A 241 11.87 19.19 19.93
N PHE A 242 12.12 18.57 21.08
CA PHE A 242 12.45 17.15 21.23
C PHE A 242 11.48 16.51 22.22
N VAL A 243 10.64 15.61 21.73
CA VAL A 243 9.55 14.98 22.49
C VAL A 243 9.94 13.55 22.85
N GLU A 244 9.86 13.21 24.14
CA GLU A 244 9.88 11.83 24.61
C GLU A 244 8.43 11.38 24.81
N ALA A 245 8.07 10.22 24.28
CA ALA A 245 6.71 9.71 24.33
C ALA A 245 6.65 8.21 24.61
N GLU A 246 5.47 7.78 25.08
CA GLU A 246 5.11 6.39 25.33
C GLU A 246 3.90 6.01 24.47
N TYR A 247 3.95 4.83 23.87
CA TYR A 247 2.86 4.25 23.10
C TYR A 247 2.09 3.25 23.98
N GLY A 248 0.83 3.52 24.27
CA GLY A 248 -0.11 2.61 24.89
C GLY A 248 -0.85 1.74 23.87
N SER A 249 -1.34 0.58 24.33
CA SER A 249 -2.25 -0.27 23.55
C SER A 249 -3.67 -0.15 24.12
N SER A 250 -4.66 0.07 23.26
CA SER A 250 -6.09 -0.02 23.62
C SER A 250 -6.65 -1.45 23.48
N ASP A 251 -5.86 -2.37 22.91
CA ASP A 251 -6.25 -3.75 22.59
C ASP A 251 -5.65 -4.75 23.59
N GLU A 252 -6.10 -6.02 23.57
CA GLU A 252 -5.56 -7.14 24.38
C GLU A 252 -4.08 -7.48 24.11
N ILE A 253 -3.42 -6.79 23.17
CA ILE A 253 -2.01 -6.96 22.83
C ILE A 253 -1.13 -5.98 23.63
N SER A 254 0.10 -6.38 23.94
CA SER A 254 1.05 -5.50 24.62
C SER A 254 1.39 -4.28 23.76
N ALA A 255 1.73 -3.15 24.40
CA ALA A 255 2.20 -1.96 23.70
C ALA A 255 3.44 -2.24 22.81
N PHE A 256 4.29 -3.17 23.27
CA PHE A 256 5.46 -3.65 22.54
C PHE A 256 5.06 -4.33 21.22
N ASP A 257 4.13 -5.29 21.28
CA ASP A 257 3.65 -6.00 20.10
C ASP A 257 2.86 -5.10 19.16
N ALA A 258 2.11 -4.14 19.69
CA ALA A 258 1.40 -3.15 18.91
C ALA A 258 2.37 -2.28 18.07
N MET A 259 3.45 -1.77 18.69
CA MET A 259 4.50 -1.04 17.96
C MET A 259 5.23 -1.93 16.95
N ARG A 260 5.55 -3.17 17.30
CA ARG A 260 6.17 -4.14 16.37
C ARG A 260 5.28 -4.42 15.17
N ARG A 261 3.95 -4.50 15.39
CA ARG A 261 2.96 -4.70 14.34
C ARG A 261 2.92 -3.50 13.39
N LEU A 262 3.02 -2.26 13.89
CA LEU A 262 3.12 -1.05 13.05
C LEU A 262 4.37 -1.04 12.16
N ALA A 263 5.46 -1.69 12.59
CA ALA A 263 6.68 -1.85 11.80
C ALA A 263 6.60 -3.01 10.76
N GLY A 264 5.50 -3.78 10.74
CA GLY A 264 5.31 -4.94 9.86
C GLY A 264 4.77 -4.61 8.45
N ASP A 265 4.67 -5.63 7.59
CA ASP A 265 4.13 -5.50 6.21
C ASP A 265 2.58 -5.54 6.15
N VAL A 266 1.91 -5.24 7.26
CA VAL A 266 0.45 -5.35 7.39
C VAL A 266 -0.21 -4.04 6.91
N GLU A 267 -1.50 -4.12 6.58
CA GLU A 267 -2.29 -2.93 6.32
C GLU A 267 -2.57 -2.18 7.64
N HIS A 268 -2.36 -0.86 7.65
CA HIS A 268 -2.53 -0.01 8.82
C HIS A 268 -3.34 1.26 8.49
N ASN A 269 -4.03 1.80 9.49
CA ASN A 269 -4.58 3.16 9.42
C ASN A 269 -3.41 4.16 9.40
N VAL A 270 -3.51 5.19 8.56
CA VAL A 270 -2.49 6.25 8.46
C VAL A 270 -2.35 7.02 9.78
N GLU A 271 -3.47 7.24 10.50
CA GLU A 271 -3.50 7.97 11.76
C GLU A 271 -2.56 7.38 12.82
N ALA A 272 -2.40 6.04 12.84
CA ALA A 272 -1.51 5.38 13.79
C ALA A 272 -0.04 5.77 13.62
N PHE A 273 0.38 6.22 12.43
CA PHE A 273 1.73 6.73 12.20
C PHE A 273 1.84 8.23 12.52
N MET A 274 0.75 9.00 12.40
CA MET A 274 0.73 10.43 12.68
C MET A 274 0.93 10.72 14.18
N GLU A 275 0.46 9.83 15.06
CA GLU A 275 0.70 9.97 16.51
C GLU A 275 2.18 9.74 16.91
N LEU A 276 2.95 9.04 16.08
CA LEU A 276 4.36 8.69 16.35
C LEU A 276 5.36 9.75 15.87
N VAL A 277 4.88 10.85 15.26
CA VAL A 277 5.70 11.97 14.77
C VAL A 277 5.33 13.26 15.51
N PRO A 278 6.29 14.17 15.71
CA PRO A 278 6.03 15.40 16.46
C PRO A 278 5.18 16.37 15.63
N GLU A 279 4.25 17.04 16.29
CA GLU A 279 3.51 18.17 15.71
C GLU A 279 4.42 19.39 15.57
N LEU A 280 4.37 20.03 14.39
CA LEU A 280 5.10 21.26 14.07
C LEU A 280 4.10 22.39 13.86
N GLU A 281 4.19 23.43 14.67
CA GLU A 281 3.26 24.57 14.68
C GLU A 281 3.48 25.47 13.45
N VAL A 282 2.86 25.11 12.32
CA VAL A 282 3.03 25.83 11.03
C VAL A 282 1.93 26.84 10.73
N GLU A 283 0.93 26.96 11.61
CA GLU A 283 -0.27 27.76 11.38
C GLU A 283 -0.06 29.27 11.58
N GLN A 284 1.03 29.70 12.21
CA GLN A 284 1.32 31.11 12.44
C GLN A 284 2.83 31.36 12.41
N LEU A 285 3.23 32.56 11.95
CA LEU A 285 4.62 33.00 12.07
C LEU A 285 4.82 33.73 13.42
N PRO A 286 5.95 33.52 14.11
CA PRO A 286 7.11 32.72 13.68
C PRO A 286 6.92 31.21 13.89
N ALA A 287 7.18 30.41 12.84
CA ALA A 287 6.97 28.96 12.83
C ALA A 287 8.30 28.18 13.01
N PRO A 288 8.38 27.18 13.91
CA PRO A 288 9.53 26.29 13.98
C PRO A 288 9.67 25.45 12.71
N VAL A 289 10.91 25.07 12.38
CA VAL A 289 11.19 24.37 11.11
C VAL A 289 11.57 22.90 11.25
N LEU A 290 11.92 22.44 12.45
CA LEU A 290 12.29 21.06 12.75
C LEU A 290 11.78 20.68 14.15
N ALA A 291 11.26 19.46 14.28
CA ALA A 291 10.94 18.81 15.55
C ALA A 291 11.24 17.31 15.48
N VAL A 292 11.56 16.73 16.64
CA VAL A 292 11.88 15.30 16.79
C VAL A 292 11.02 14.68 17.91
N GLN A 293 10.54 13.46 17.71
CA GLN A 293 9.86 12.65 18.72
C GLN A 293 10.54 11.29 18.83
N VAL A 294 10.73 10.78 20.04
CA VAL A 294 11.21 9.43 20.32
C VAL A 294 10.17 8.73 21.18
N THR A 295 9.59 7.66 20.66
CA THR A 295 8.47 6.94 21.27
C THR A 295 8.90 5.52 21.65
N ARG A 296 8.68 5.13 22.91
CA ARG A 296 8.84 3.76 23.40
C ARG A 296 7.48 3.12 23.73
N PRO A 297 7.37 1.80 23.89
CA PRO A 297 6.18 1.17 24.45
C PRO A 297 5.94 1.62 25.91
N ALA A 298 4.67 1.80 26.29
CA ALA A 298 4.28 2.00 27.68
C ALA A 298 4.51 0.70 28.48
N PHE A 299 5.29 0.77 29.55
CA PHE A 299 5.69 -0.39 30.36
C PHE A 299 4.54 -0.92 31.22
N ARG A 300 4.36 -2.25 31.24
CA ARG A 300 3.53 -2.94 32.24
C ARG A 300 4.03 -4.37 32.51
N ASN A 301 5.30 -4.52 32.90
CA ASN A 301 5.84 -5.78 33.39
C ASN A 301 6.21 -5.65 34.88
N ASP A 302 5.86 -6.66 35.66
CA ASP A 302 6.08 -6.72 37.12
C ASP A 302 7.56 -6.96 37.51
N ASP A 303 8.45 -7.19 36.55
CA ASP A 303 9.85 -7.65 36.77
C ASP A 303 10.93 -6.56 36.67
N GLY A 304 10.57 -5.30 36.41
CA GLY A 304 11.47 -4.15 36.60
C GLY A 304 12.70 -4.05 35.66
N ASP A 305 12.71 -4.71 34.50
CA ASP A 305 13.82 -4.64 33.55
C ASP A 305 13.65 -3.47 32.54
N ASP A 306 14.66 -2.62 32.37
CA ASP A 306 14.62 -1.33 31.64
C ASP A 306 14.81 -1.48 30.10
N ALA A 307 14.69 -2.71 29.58
CA ALA A 307 14.94 -3.03 28.18
C ALA A 307 13.75 -2.64 27.28
N VAL A 308 13.98 -1.72 26.34
CA VAL A 308 12.93 -1.12 25.50
C VAL A 308 12.49 -2.02 24.33
N GLY A 309 13.42 -2.82 23.79
CA GLY A 309 13.24 -3.81 22.72
C GLY A 309 12.78 -3.29 21.34
N VAL A 310 12.01 -2.19 21.30
CA VAL A 310 11.55 -1.48 20.09
C VAL A 310 11.42 0.02 20.39
N VAL A 311 11.85 0.88 19.47
CA VAL A 311 11.69 2.35 19.60
C VAL A 311 11.32 2.95 18.24
N ALA A 312 10.50 4.00 18.25
CA ALA A 312 10.16 4.76 17.06
C ALA A 312 10.73 6.18 17.15
N VAL A 313 11.44 6.63 16.11
CA VAL A 313 12.01 7.98 15.98
C VAL A 313 11.26 8.72 14.87
N GLY A 314 10.45 9.70 15.25
CA GLY A 314 9.70 10.59 14.36
C GLY A 314 10.41 11.92 14.14
N VAL A 315 10.42 12.41 12.90
CA VAL A 315 11.06 13.68 12.51
C VAL A 315 10.10 14.48 11.64
N SER A 316 9.85 15.73 12.01
CA SER A 316 9.00 16.68 11.27
C SER A 316 9.82 17.87 10.80
N VAL A 317 9.80 18.16 9.50
CA VAL A 317 10.50 19.32 8.90
C VAL A 317 9.54 20.16 8.07
N HIS A 318 9.61 21.49 8.26
CA HIS A 318 8.79 22.42 7.51
C HIS A 318 9.15 22.38 6.02
N HIS A 319 8.13 22.24 5.16
CA HIS A 319 8.36 21.96 3.74
C HIS A 319 9.03 23.13 2.98
N ALA A 320 8.83 24.38 3.41
CA ALA A 320 9.54 25.57 2.94
C ALA A 320 11.08 25.55 3.09
N VAL A 321 11.64 24.74 4.00
CA VAL A 321 13.11 24.76 4.24
C VAL A 321 13.85 23.59 3.62
N ALA A 322 13.17 22.48 3.28
CA ALA A 322 13.82 21.28 2.77
C ALA A 322 12.89 20.46 1.86
N ASP A 323 13.46 19.91 0.80
CA ASP A 323 12.86 18.79 0.06
C ASP A 323 13.37 17.43 0.60
N GLY A 324 12.91 16.33 0.01
CA GLY A 324 13.33 14.98 0.43
C GLY A 324 14.84 14.72 0.33
N GLN A 325 15.55 15.35 -0.61
CA GLN A 325 17.00 15.21 -0.74
C GLN A 325 17.74 15.97 0.37
N SER A 326 17.30 17.18 0.70
CA SER A 326 17.86 17.97 1.79
C SER A 326 17.58 17.34 3.16
N LEU A 327 16.36 16.85 3.42
CA LEU A 327 16.08 16.08 4.63
C LEU A 327 17.01 14.87 4.76
N TRP A 328 17.27 14.16 3.66
CA TRP A 328 18.16 12.99 3.69
C TRP A 328 19.63 13.33 3.95
N GLN A 329 20.12 14.47 3.45
CA GLN A 329 21.45 14.98 3.81
C GLN A 329 21.56 15.24 5.32
N PHE A 330 20.54 15.85 5.92
CA PHE A 330 20.49 16.08 7.36
C PHE A 330 20.44 14.77 8.16
N MET A 331 19.59 13.82 7.77
CA MET A 331 19.51 12.52 8.45
C MET A 331 20.84 11.77 8.43
N LYS A 332 21.59 11.83 7.32
CA LYS A 332 22.94 11.25 7.21
C LYS A 332 23.96 11.94 8.12
N ALA A 333 23.91 13.26 8.22
CA ALA A 333 24.78 14.01 9.12
C ALA A 333 24.49 13.63 10.58
N TRP A 334 23.21 13.54 10.94
CA TRP A 334 22.78 13.25 12.31
C TRP A 334 23.12 11.81 12.73
N SER A 335 22.85 10.82 11.88
CA SER A 335 23.21 9.44 12.19
C SER A 335 24.74 9.25 12.26
N ALA A 336 25.51 9.93 11.40
CA ALA A 336 26.97 9.94 11.51
C ALA A 336 27.47 10.59 12.81
N ALA A 337 26.87 11.71 13.24
CA ALA A 337 27.21 12.34 14.51
C ALA A 337 27.00 11.39 15.70
N ALA A 338 25.96 10.55 15.67
CA ALA A 338 25.74 9.52 16.69
C ALA A 338 26.77 8.39 16.62
N MET A 339 27.15 7.94 15.41
CA MET A 339 28.06 6.81 15.19
C MET A 339 29.52 7.13 15.47
N VAL A 340 30.01 8.27 14.97
CA VAL A 340 31.45 8.62 14.97
C VAL A 340 31.76 9.92 15.71
N GLY A 341 30.77 10.52 16.39
CA GLY A 341 30.94 11.76 17.14
C GLY A 341 31.17 12.99 16.26
N SER A 342 30.89 12.90 14.95
CA SER A 342 31.07 13.98 14.00
C SER A 342 29.99 13.94 12.91
N PRO A 343 29.37 15.09 12.55
CA PRO A 343 28.41 15.15 11.45
C PRO A 343 29.07 15.00 10.06
N ALA A 344 30.41 14.93 9.99
CA ALA A 344 31.16 14.78 8.74
C ALA A 344 31.22 13.30 8.28
N ALA A 345 30.12 12.81 7.69
CA ALA A 345 30.07 11.47 7.10
C ALA A 345 30.89 11.38 5.79
N PRO A 346 31.50 10.22 5.45
CA PRO A 346 32.15 10.02 4.16
C PRO A 346 31.21 10.29 2.99
N GLY A 347 31.57 11.27 2.14
CA GLY A 347 30.79 11.66 0.96
C GLY A 347 29.70 12.72 1.20
N LEU A 348 29.53 13.20 2.44
CA LEU A 348 28.65 14.33 2.75
C LEU A 348 29.44 15.65 2.69
N LEU A 349 28.94 16.62 1.93
CA LEU A 349 29.53 17.97 1.83
C LEU A 349 28.86 18.92 2.82
N PRO A 350 29.54 19.99 3.28
CA PRO A 350 28.92 21.03 4.08
C PRO A 350 27.67 21.62 3.39
N PRO A 351 26.56 21.85 4.12
CA PRO A 351 25.35 22.38 3.52
C PRO A 351 25.55 23.83 3.08
N THR A 352 25.05 24.19 1.90
CA THR A 352 24.97 25.56 1.43
C THR A 352 23.52 26.03 1.42
N PHE A 353 23.27 27.18 2.05
CA PHE A 353 21.93 27.77 2.18
C PHE A 353 21.69 28.91 1.19
N ASP A 354 22.59 29.13 0.23
CA ASP A 354 22.43 30.18 -0.78
C ASP A 354 21.24 29.88 -1.70
N ARG A 355 20.11 30.56 -1.44
CA ARG A 355 18.88 30.48 -2.22
C ARG A 355 18.91 31.31 -3.50
N ALA A 356 19.90 32.19 -3.68
CA ALA A 356 20.02 33.02 -4.89
C ALA A 356 20.37 32.19 -6.15
N LEU A 357 20.79 30.93 -5.97
CA LEU A 357 20.99 29.95 -7.02
C LEU A 357 19.67 29.48 -7.66
N ILE A 358 18.54 29.60 -6.96
CA ILE A 358 17.22 29.25 -7.48
C ILE A 358 16.59 30.48 -8.10
N ARG A 359 16.84 30.66 -9.40
CA ARG A 359 16.31 31.78 -10.19
C ARG A 359 15.05 31.36 -10.93
N HIS A 360 14.11 32.29 -11.08
CA HIS A 360 12.94 32.06 -11.92
C HIS A 360 13.38 31.88 -13.39
N PRO A 361 12.86 30.90 -14.15
CA PRO A 361 13.32 30.62 -15.53
C PRO A 361 13.24 31.84 -16.46
N ARG A 362 12.23 32.69 -16.25
CA ARG A 362 12.07 33.94 -16.99
C ARG A 362 13.01 35.07 -16.58
N SER A 363 13.85 34.96 -15.54
CA SER A 363 14.78 36.06 -15.21
C SER A 363 16.03 36.08 -16.09
N GLU A 364 16.50 34.93 -16.57
CA GLU A 364 17.69 34.83 -17.45
C GLU A 364 17.33 34.74 -18.95
N GLU A 365 16.18 34.16 -19.30
CA GLU A 365 15.73 34.11 -20.69
C GLU A 365 15.23 35.48 -21.17
N LEU A 366 14.60 36.26 -20.28
CA LEU A 366 14.22 37.65 -20.53
C LEU A 366 15.47 38.56 -20.56
N ALA A 367 16.48 38.31 -19.72
CA ALA A 367 17.71 39.11 -19.74
C ALA A 367 18.65 38.80 -20.92
N SER A 368 18.63 37.58 -21.49
CA SER A 368 19.57 37.18 -22.55
C SER A 368 19.02 37.17 -23.97
N LYS A 369 17.69 37.21 -24.16
CA LYS A 369 17.05 37.23 -25.50
C LYS A 369 16.36 38.55 -25.88
N MET A 370 16.40 39.59 -25.05
CA MET A 370 15.77 40.87 -25.38
C MET A 370 16.55 41.67 -26.44
N SER A 371 16.29 41.37 -27.72
CA SER A 371 16.10 42.48 -28.67
C SER A 371 14.67 42.97 -28.50
N THR A 372 14.48 44.09 -27.84
CA THR A 372 13.14 44.64 -27.57
C THR A 372 12.40 44.88 -28.89
N LEU A 373 11.28 44.17 -29.12
CA LEU A 373 10.46 44.34 -30.33
C LEU A 373 9.61 45.62 -30.28
N VAL A 374 9.55 46.28 -29.12
CA VAL A 374 8.75 47.48 -28.88
C VAL A 374 9.64 48.57 -28.30
N ARG A 375 9.60 49.75 -28.92
CA ARG A 375 10.27 50.96 -28.48
C ARG A 375 9.24 51.95 -27.93
N VAL A 376 9.30 52.25 -26.65
CA VAL A 376 8.44 53.29 -26.05
C VAL A 376 8.78 54.65 -26.66
N LEU A 377 7.77 55.32 -27.21
CA LEU A 377 7.86 56.65 -27.82
C LEU A 377 7.58 57.74 -26.79
N ALA A 378 6.54 57.56 -25.97
CA ALA A 378 6.15 58.50 -24.93
C ALA A 378 5.41 57.79 -23.79
N VAL A 379 5.53 58.32 -22.57
CA VAL A 379 4.72 57.95 -21.43
C VAL A 379 4.04 59.22 -20.93
N SER A 380 2.72 59.20 -20.89
CA SER A 380 1.87 60.27 -20.38
C SER A 380 0.97 59.72 -19.27
N HIS A 381 0.24 60.60 -18.60
CA HIS A 381 -0.73 60.20 -17.58
C HIS A 381 -2.06 60.90 -17.86
N VAL A 382 -3.15 60.13 -17.80
CA VAL A 382 -4.50 60.62 -18.02
C VAL A 382 -5.19 60.75 -16.67
N HIS A 383 -5.63 61.97 -16.37
CA HIS A 383 -6.34 62.28 -15.14
C HIS A 383 -7.86 62.24 -15.37
N PRO A 384 -8.66 61.91 -14.34
CA PRO A 384 -10.09 62.12 -14.39
C PRO A 384 -10.40 63.61 -14.60
N ASP A 385 -11.40 63.92 -15.43
CA ASP A 385 -11.83 65.30 -15.67
C ASP A 385 -12.31 65.97 -14.37
N GLU A 386 -11.50 66.89 -13.84
CA GLU A 386 -11.75 67.59 -12.56
C GLU A 386 -13.10 68.33 -12.54
N ALA A 387 -13.56 68.84 -13.69
CA ALA A 387 -14.83 69.54 -13.79
C ALA A 387 -16.03 68.58 -13.67
N ALA A 388 -15.85 67.31 -14.05
CA ALA A 388 -16.84 66.24 -13.92
C ALA A 388 -16.80 65.56 -12.54
N VAL A 389 -15.65 65.55 -11.86
CA VAL A 389 -15.49 64.98 -10.51
C VAL A 389 -16.14 65.85 -9.42
N GLY A 390 -16.11 67.18 -9.54
CA GLY A 390 -16.82 68.10 -8.63
C GLY A 390 -16.50 67.93 -7.14
N ALA A 391 -17.37 68.41 -6.23
CA ALA A 391 -17.25 68.26 -4.76
C ALA A 391 -17.34 66.79 -4.26
N ALA A 392 -17.21 65.81 -5.16
CA ALA A 392 -17.38 64.40 -4.93
C ALA A 392 -16.04 63.65 -4.85
N TRP A 393 -15.23 64.05 -3.88
CA TRP A 393 -14.34 63.14 -3.18
C TRP A 393 -14.99 62.69 -1.85
N PRO A 394 -16.20 62.07 -1.84
CA PRO A 394 -16.83 61.72 -0.58
C PRO A 394 -16.08 60.53 0.02
N PRO A 395 -15.61 60.62 1.27
CA PRO A 395 -15.09 59.44 1.95
C PRO A 395 -16.16 58.35 2.04
N PRO A 396 -15.76 57.06 1.99
CA PRO A 396 -14.38 56.59 2.06
C PRO A 396 -13.64 56.61 0.72
N ASN A 397 -12.42 57.16 0.69
CA ASN A 397 -11.52 57.20 -0.48
C ASN A 397 -10.79 55.86 -0.71
N THR A 398 -11.36 54.78 -0.18
CA THR A 398 -10.83 53.42 -0.25
C THR A 398 -11.95 52.47 -0.64
N VAL A 399 -11.63 51.45 -1.46
CA VAL A 399 -12.52 50.31 -1.72
C VAL A 399 -11.90 49.08 -1.09
N GLU A 400 -12.62 48.49 -0.13
CA GLU A 400 -12.24 47.21 0.45
C GLU A 400 -12.37 46.09 -0.58
N LEU A 401 -11.34 45.24 -0.66
CA LEU A 401 -11.35 44.09 -1.55
C LEU A 401 -12.10 42.94 -0.89
N SER A 402 -12.98 42.28 -1.64
CA SER A 402 -13.59 41.04 -1.17
C SER A 402 -12.55 39.92 -1.07
N PHE A 403 -12.94 38.78 -0.48
CA PHE A 403 -12.12 37.58 -0.46
C PHE A 403 -11.66 37.16 -1.87
N LEU A 404 -12.56 37.21 -2.86
CA LEU A 404 -12.25 36.87 -4.25
C LEU A 404 -11.31 37.89 -4.88
N ASP A 405 -11.48 39.18 -4.57
CA ASP A 405 -10.63 40.23 -5.13
C ASP A 405 -9.21 40.17 -4.55
N SER A 406 -9.09 39.93 -3.24
CA SER A 406 -7.81 39.77 -2.54
C SER A 406 -7.00 38.59 -3.07
N PHE A 407 -7.68 37.50 -3.44
CA PHE A 407 -7.06 36.34 -4.09
C PHE A 407 -6.50 36.66 -5.48
N GLN A 408 -7.08 37.62 -6.20
CA GLN A 408 -6.61 38.05 -7.53
C GLN A 408 -5.45 39.05 -7.46
N VAL A 409 -5.28 39.78 -6.35
CA VAL A 409 -4.16 40.74 -6.17
C VAL A 409 -2.78 40.06 -6.29
N ALA A 410 -2.68 38.78 -5.91
CA ALA A 410 -1.46 37.99 -6.03
C ALA A 410 -1.17 37.50 -7.47
N ARG A 411 -2.10 37.70 -8.41
CA ARG A 411 -2.00 37.24 -9.80
C ARG A 411 -1.58 38.37 -10.75
N GLY A 412 -1.06 38.01 -11.92
CA GLY A 412 -0.71 38.99 -12.95
C GLY A 412 -1.92 39.81 -13.42
N ALA A 413 -1.68 41.04 -13.87
CA ALA A 413 -2.75 41.88 -14.41
C ALA A 413 -3.41 41.21 -15.63
N ILE A 414 -4.74 41.35 -15.75
CA ILE A 414 -5.46 40.91 -16.95
C ILE A 414 -5.08 41.84 -18.10
N GLN A 415 -4.38 41.30 -19.08
CA GLN A 415 -3.94 42.04 -20.27
C GLN A 415 -4.86 41.74 -21.45
N ARG A 416 -5.21 42.76 -22.24
CA ARG A 416 -5.99 42.63 -23.47
C ARG A 416 -5.34 43.43 -24.58
N LEU A 417 -5.28 42.84 -25.77
CA LEU A 417 -4.79 43.48 -26.97
C LEU A 417 -5.93 43.62 -27.97
N PHE A 418 -6.01 44.79 -28.60
CA PHE A 418 -6.96 45.10 -29.66
C PHE A 418 -6.17 45.50 -30.89
N PHE A 419 -6.32 44.74 -31.97
CA PHE A 419 -5.70 45.04 -33.25
C PHE A 419 -6.69 45.80 -34.12
N TYR A 420 -6.26 46.94 -34.66
CA TYR A 420 -7.04 47.76 -35.58
C TYR A 420 -6.32 47.80 -36.93
N GLU A 421 -7.01 47.40 -37.99
CA GLU A 421 -6.49 47.41 -39.35
C GLU A 421 -7.50 48.06 -40.29
N GLY A 422 -7.02 48.94 -41.18
CA GLY A 422 -7.82 49.55 -42.23
C GLY A 422 -7.12 50.73 -42.88
N ASP A 423 -7.35 50.90 -44.18
CA ASP A 423 -6.76 52.00 -44.97
C ASP A 423 -7.32 53.39 -44.59
N ASP A 424 -8.46 53.42 -43.89
CA ASP A 424 -9.15 54.64 -43.44
C ASP A 424 -8.85 55.01 -41.96
N LEU A 425 -7.84 54.40 -41.32
CA LEU A 425 -7.47 54.76 -39.95
C LEU A 425 -7.01 56.22 -39.85
N PRO A 426 -7.51 57.01 -38.88
CA PRO A 426 -7.02 58.36 -38.64
C PRO A 426 -5.52 58.39 -38.33
N PRO A 427 -4.83 59.53 -38.49
CA PRO A 427 -3.44 59.67 -38.09
C PRO A 427 -3.23 59.21 -36.64
N PHE A 428 -2.16 58.46 -36.37
CA PHE A 428 -1.88 57.85 -35.06
C PHE A 428 -2.04 58.84 -33.89
N GLN A 429 -1.54 60.06 -34.04
CA GLN A 429 -1.64 61.11 -33.01
C GLN A 429 -3.08 61.59 -32.77
N SER A 430 -3.95 61.57 -33.78
CA SER A 430 -5.38 61.84 -33.61
C SER A 430 -6.08 60.72 -32.84
N ILE A 431 -5.68 59.45 -33.09
CA ILE A 431 -6.18 58.29 -32.34
C ILE A 431 -5.77 58.39 -30.86
N VAL A 432 -4.49 58.65 -30.60
CA VAL A 432 -3.95 58.83 -29.24
C VAL A 432 -4.72 59.93 -28.49
N GLY A 433 -4.88 61.11 -29.10
CA GLY A 433 -5.61 62.21 -28.48
C GLY A 433 -7.09 61.89 -28.20
N ALA A 434 -7.76 61.17 -29.10
CA ALA A 434 -9.14 60.71 -28.90
C ALA A 434 -9.24 59.69 -27.76
N LEU A 435 -8.32 58.72 -27.69
CA LEU A 435 -8.27 57.72 -26.63
C LEU A 435 -8.01 58.37 -25.25
N GLN A 436 -7.02 59.25 -25.15
CA GLN A 436 -6.74 59.99 -23.91
C GLN A 436 -7.94 60.82 -23.46
N SER A 437 -8.60 61.54 -24.37
CA SER A 437 -9.79 62.35 -24.05
C SER A 437 -10.96 61.48 -23.60
N SER A 438 -11.20 60.36 -24.28
CA SER A 438 -12.27 59.42 -23.91
C SER A 438 -12.01 58.74 -22.57
N LEU A 439 -10.75 58.42 -22.26
CA LEU A 439 -10.35 57.85 -20.96
C LEU A 439 -10.52 58.88 -19.85
N ALA A 440 -10.07 60.13 -20.05
CA ALA A 440 -10.25 61.22 -19.08
C ALA A 440 -11.73 61.46 -18.73
N ALA A 441 -12.64 61.34 -19.71
CA ALA A 441 -14.08 61.44 -19.51
C ALA A 441 -14.71 60.21 -18.81
N ALA A 442 -14.11 59.02 -18.95
CA ALA A 442 -14.60 57.78 -18.34
C ALA A 442 -14.14 57.60 -16.89
N LEU A 443 -12.93 58.05 -16.55
CA LEU A 443 -12.34 57.89 -15.22
C LEU A 443 -13.20 58.44 -14.06
N PRO A 444 -13.93 59.57 -14.18
CA PRO A 444 -14.84 60.03 -13.13
C PRO A 444 -15.95 59.03 -12.77
N VAL A 445 -16.39 58.20 -13.72
CA VAL A 445 -17.42 57.16 -13.49
C VAL A 445 -16.82 55.92 -12.83
N PHE A 446 -15.54 55.65 -13.08
CA PHE A 446 -14.79 54.50 -12.56
C PHE A 446 -13.59 54.95 -11.72
N LEU A 447 -13.82 55.93 -10.83
CA LEU A 447 -12.75 56.62 -10.10
C LEU A 447 -11.77 55.69 -9.37
N PRO A 448 -12.18 54.55 -8.76
CA PRO A 448 -11.24 53.60 -8.16
C PRO A 448 -10.16 53.07 -9.13
N LEU A 449 -10.42 53.00 -10.45
CA LEU A 449 -9.44 52.57 -11.44
C LEU A 449 -8.30 53.58 -11.65
N SER A 450 -8.48 54.82 -11.21
CA SER A 450 -7.42 55.84 -11.20
C SER A 450 -6.53 55.78 -9.96
N GLY A 451 -6.91 54.98 -8.96
CA GLY A 451 -6.19 54.80 -7.70
C GLY A 451 -5.10 53.73 -7.74
N LYS A 452 -4.62 53.34 -6.56
CA LYS A 452 -3.54 52.36 -6.34
C LYS A 452 -3.95 51.35 -5.28
N LEU A 453 -3.35 50.16 -5.31
CA LEU A 453 -3.50 49.18 -4.23
C LEU A 453 -2.67 49.62 -3.01
N ALA A 454 -3.30 49.71 -1.85
CA ALA A 454 -2.66 50.07 -0.58
C ALA A 454 -2.92 48.98 0.48
N TYR A 455 -1.92 48.72 1.32
CA TYR A 455 -2.03 47.85 2.48
C TYR A 455 -2.30 48.71 3.72
N LEU A 456 -3.32 48.35 4.51
CA LEU A 456 -3.68 49.02 5.76
C LEU A 456 -3.10 48.23 6.94
N PRO A 457 -2.01 48.69 7.59
CA PRO A 457 -1.30 47.91 8.61
C PRO A 457 -2.10 47.65 9.88
N GLU A 458 -3.09 48.49 10.19
CA GLU A 458 -3.90 48.39 11.41
C GLU A 458 -5.04 47.36 11.28
N SER A 459 -5.55 47.12 10.06
CA SER A 459 -6.64 46.16 9.81
C SER A 459 -6.18 44.90 9.07
N GLY A 460 -4.99 44.92 8.48
CA GLY A 460 -4.46 43.82 7.65
C GLY A 460 -5.12 43.75 6.26
N ASP A 461 -5.95 44.72 5.88
CA ASP A 461 -6.66 44.72 4.60
C ASP A 461 -5.85 45.33 3.46
N VAL A 462 -6.08 44.83 2.25
CA VAL A 462 -5.67 45.50 1.01
C VAL A 462 -6.88 46.20 0.43
N VAL A 463 -6.70 47.47 0.11
CA VAL A 463 -7.76 48.33 -0.43
C VAL A 463 -7.30 48.98 -1.74
N ILE A 464 -8.24 49.38 -2.57
CA ILE A 464 -7.98 50.33 -3.64
C ILE A 464 -8.04 51.72 -3.01
N ASP A 465 -6.89 52.33 -2.76
CA ASP A 465 -6.80 53.74 -2.35
C ASP A 465 -6.88 54.60 -3.60
N TYR A 466 -7.97 55.33 -3.70
CA TYR A 466 -8.19 56.24 -4.81
C TYR A 466 -8.16 57.68 -4.36
N SER A 467 -7.57 58.03 -3.19
CA SER A 467 -7.34 59.39 -2.67
C SER A 467 -6.66 60.34 -3.68
N PRO A 468 -6.78 61.68 -3.55
CA PRO A 468 -6.21 62.61 -4.54
C PRO A 468 -4.71 62.43 -4.71
N ASP A 469 -4.03 62.08 -3.62
CA ASP A 469 -2.60 61.78 -3.59
C ASP A 469 -2.28 60.43 -4.25
N ALA A 470 -3.12 59.41 -4.04
CA ALA A 470 -2.96 58.10 -4.67
C ALA A 470 -3.20 58.15 -6.19
N VAL A 471 -4.18 58.96 -6.62
CA VAL A 471 -4.51 59.19 -8.04
C VAL A 471 -3.43 59.99 -8.75
N SER A 472 -2.60 60.76 -8.06
CA SER A 472 -1.44 61.43 -8.67
C SER A 472 -0.29 60.42 -8.92
N PRO A 473 0.27 60.32 -10.13
CA PRO A 473 0.23 61.25 -11.26
C PRO A 473 -0.82 60.96 -12.36
N GLY A 474 -1.81 60.09 -12.14
CA GLY A 474 -2.87 59.74 -13.10
C GLY A 474 -2.70 58.33 -13.68
N VAL A 475 -3.62 57.91 -14.54
CA VAL A 475 -3.54 56.61 -15.21
C VAL A 475 -2.44 56.64 -16.27
N ARG A 476 -1.43 55.79 -16.12
CA ARG A 476 -0.30 55.69 -17.05
C ARG A 476 -0.77 55.30 -18.45
N PHE A 477 -0.37 56.08 -19.45
CA PHE A 477 -0.68 55.88 -20.87
C PHE A 477 0.63 55.83 -21.67
N VAL A 478 0.87 54.72 -22.38
CA VAL A 478 2.15 54.46 -23.07
C VAL A 478 1.93 54.45 -24.57
N GLU A 479 2.67 55.30 -25.28
CA GLU A 479 2.80 55.26 -26.73
C GLU A 479 4.08 54.49 -27.08
N ALA A 480 3.98 53.54 -28.00
CA ALA A 480 5.13 52.73 -28.40
C ALA A 480 5.09 52.37 -29.89
N GLU A 481 6.26 52.11 -30.45
CA GLU A 481 6.48 51.68 -31.82
C GLU A 481 6.94 50.23 -31.83
N TYR A 482 6.30 49.40 -32.65
CA TYR A 482 6.72 48.03 -32.90
C TYR A 482 7.82 48.01 -33.97
N SER A 483 8.91 47.28 -33.74
CA SER A 483 10.08 47.25 -34.62
C SER A 483 9.96 46.23 -35.77
N GLY A 484 8.94 45.37 -35.75
CA GLY A 484 8.62 44.46 -36.85
C GLY A 484 7.81 45.13 -37.97
N SER A 485 7.61 44.42 -39.08
CA SER A 485 6.82 44.91 -40.22
C SER A 485 5.31 44.88 -39.94
N VAL A 486 4.53 45.59 -40.75
CA VAL A 486 3.05 45.52 -40.70
C VAL A 486 2.56 44.09 -40.89
N ASP A 487 3.22 43.30 -41.73
CA ASP A 487 2.88 41.88 -41.95
C ASP A 487 3.23 41.00 -40.73
N ASP A 488 4.21 41.38 -39.92
CA ASP A 488 4.50 40.70 -38.65
C ASP A 488 3.40 40.99 -37.61
N MET A 489 2.93 42.24 -37.55
CA MET A 489 1.80 42.62 -36.69
C MET A 489 0.48 41.96 -37.12
N ARG A 490 0.24 41.84 -38.44
CA ARG A 490 -0.89 41.05 -38.99
C ARG A 490 -0.81 39.58 -38.62
N ARG A 491 0.40 38.99 -38.67
CA ARG A 491 0.60 37.61 -38.25
C ARG A 491 0.25 37.40 -36.78
N LEU A 492 0.62 38.34 -35.89
CA LEU A 492 0.22 38.30 -34.48
C LEU A 492 -1.30 38.40 -34.27
N ALA A 493 -2.03 39.01 -35.20
CA ALA A 493 -3.49 39.12 -35.15
C ALA A 493 -4.23 37.93 -35.82
N GLY A 494 -3.51 37.01 -36.47
CA GLY A 494 -4.09 35.85 -37.16
C GLY A 494 -4.44 34.68 -36.23
N ASP A 495 -4.93 33.58 -36.81
CA ASP A 495 -5.33 32.35 -36.08
C ASP A 495 -4.19 31.34 -35.90
N ASP A 496 -2.97 31.66 -36.37
CA ASP A 496 -1.81 30.77 -36.31
C ASP A 496 -1.29 30.58 -34.87
N GLU A 497 -0.43 29.58 -34.65
CA GLU A 497 0.21 29.38 -33.34
C GLU A 497 1.32 30.42 -33.12
N HIS A 498 1.25 31.14 -31.99
CA HIS A 498 2.19 32.23 -31.67
C HIS A 498 2.93 32.01 -30.36
N GLN A 499 4.08 32.66 -30.25
CA GLN A 499 4.79 32.79 -28.98
C GLN A 499 4.14 33.89 -28.12
N ILE A 500 3.75 33.54 -26.90
CA ILE A 500 3.09 34.44 -25.93
C ILE A 500 3.94 35.68 -25.65
N GLU A 501 5.26 35.53 -25.71
CA GLU A 501 6.26 36.59 -25.48
C GLU A 501 6.15 37.76 -26.46
N ALA A 502 5.63 37.55 -27.67
CA ALA A 502 5.41 38.62 -28.64
C ALA A 502 4.22 39.50 -28.25
N PHE A 503 3.18 38.93 -27.63
CA PHE A 503 2.03 39.68 -27.13
C PHE A 503 2.36 40.44 -25.84
N LEU A 504 3.13 39.84 -24.92
CA LEU A 504 3.51 40.47 -23.66
C LEU A 504 4.30 41.78 -23.85
N GLN A 505 5.07 41.91 -24.93
CA GLN A 505 5.81 43.14 -25.26
C GLN A 505 4.93 44.28 -25.77
N LEU A 506 3.72 44.00 -26.24
CA LEU A 506 2.78 44.99 -26.79
C LEU A 506 1.88 45.63 -25.72
N VAL A 507 1.93 45.15 -24.47
CA VAL A 507 1.10 45.64 -23.37
C VAL A 507 1.94 46.41 -22.36
N PRO A 508 1.50 47.59 -21.88
CA PRO A 508 2.24 48.31 -20.84
C PRO A 508 2.28 47.53 -19.53
N GLU A 509 3.45 47.53 -18.87
CA GLU A 509 3.58 46.99 -17.51
C GLU A 509 2.89 47.91 -16.49
N LEU A 510 2.10 47.30 -15.60
CA LEU A 510 1.62 47.96 -14.38
C LEU A 510 2.80 48.05 -13.40
N GLU A 511 3.08 49.23 -12.84
CA GLU A 511 4.14 49.38 -11.85
C GLU A 511 3.83 48.54 -10.60
N LYS A 512 4.75 47.68 -10.18
CA LYS A 512 4.59 46.88 -8.97
C LYS A 512 4.74 47.79 -7.75
N ASN A 513 3.67 47.93 -6.94
CA ASN A 513 3.75 48.65 -5.67
C ASN A 513 4.74 47.93 -4.73
N ALA A 514 5.85 48.60 -4.40
CA ALA A 514 6.88 48.07 -3.49
C ALA A 514 6.36 47.76 -2.06
N HIS A 515 5.16 48.26 -1.71
CA HIS A 515 4.54 48.14 -0.39
C HIS A 515 3.43 47.08 -0.29
N VAL A 516 2.98 46.52 -1.41
CA VAL A 516 2.02 45.40 -1.43
C VAL A 516 2.76 44.19 -1.98
N SER A 517 3.64 43.61 -1.16
CA SER A 517 4.19 42.30 -1.49
C SER A 517 3.09 41.26 -1.28
N VAL A 518 3.03 40.27 -2.17
CA VAL A 518 2.12 39.11 -2.10
C VAL A 518 2.10 38.46 -0.71
N TYR A 519 3.16 38.66 0.07
CA TYR A 519 3.35 38.12 1.41
C TYR A 519 2.42 38.70 2.47
N GLY A 520 2.12 40.01 2.48
CA GLY A 520 1.25 40.61 3.51
C GLY A 520 -0.18 40.07 3.47
N ILE A 521 -0.68 39.74 2.28
CA ILE A 521 -2.01 39.15 2.08
C ILE A 521 -2.04 37.70 2.56
N VAL A 522 -1.00 36.92 2.26
CA VAL A 522 -0.95 35.48 2.57
C VAL A 522 -0.71 35.21 4.06
N THR A 523 0.06 36.05 4.76
CA THR A 523 0.48 35.77 6.15
C THR A 523 -0.55 36.08 7.22
N ASP A 524 -1.53 36.97 7.00
CA ASP A 524 -2.47 37.40 8.06
C ASP A 524 -3.89 36.82 7.92
N ARG A 525 -4.29 36.32 6.73
CA ARG A 525 -5.61 35.70 6.51
C ARG A 525 -5.59 34.27 5.92
N PHE A 526 -4.47 33.79 5.40
CA PHE A 526 -4.43 32.55 4.61
C PHE A 526 -3.52 31.46 5.20
N VAL A 527 -3.43 31.37 6.52
CA VAL A 527 -2.95 30.15 7.18
C VAL A 527 -4.14 29.26 7.56
N THR A 528 -4.94 28.91 6.56
CA THR A 528 -5.66 27.64 6.62
C THR A 528 -4.92 26.70 5.66
N PRO A 529 -4.37 25.57 6.13
CA PRO A 529 -3.84 24.56 5.22
C PRO A 529 -4.95 24.23 4.22
N LEU A 530 -4.64 24.30 2.92
CA LEU A 530 -5.59 23.94 1.86
C LEU A 530 -6.29 22.63 2.28
N PRO A 531 -7.62 22.64 2.53
CA PRO A 531 -8.33 21.44 2.91
C PRO A 531 -8.40 20.54 1.67
N MET A 532 -7.38 19.70 1.50
CA MET A 532 -7.49 18.51 0.69
C MET A 532 -8.42 17.59 1.48
N GLY A 533 -9.73 17.73 1.29
CA GLY A 533 -10.82 17.05 2.00
C GLY A 533 -10.74 15.52 1.92
N VAL A 534 -9.76 14.96 2.62
CA VAL A 534 -9.39 13.56 2.62
C VAL A 534 -9.62 13.07 4.03
N ASP A 535 -10.58 12.19 4.18
CA ASP A 535 -10.82 11.51 5.44
C ASP A 535 -9.65 10.54 5.69
N MET A 536 -8.75 10.95 6.59
CA MET A 536 -7.55 10.18 6.94
C MET A 536 -7.90 8.85 7.62
N SER A 537 -9.04 8.77 8.31
CA SER A 537 -9.52 7.55 8.96
C SER A 537 -9.89 6.43 7.96
N GLN A 538 -10.21 6.80 6.71
CA GLN A 538 -10.53 5.87 5.62
C GLN A 538 -9.30 5.46 4.81
N GLN A 539 -8.18 6.16 5.00
CA GLN A 539 -6.94 5.84 4.31
C GLN A 539 -6.27 4.64 4.97
N ARG A 540 -5.75 3.77 4.12
CA ARG A 540 -4.99 2.59 4.50
C ARG A 540 -3.64 2.66 3.84
N ARG A 541 -2.62 2.34 4.63
CA ARG A 541 -1.25 2.19 4.16
C ARG A 541 -0.92 0.72 4.09
N ARG A 542 -0.24 0.32 3.02
CA ARG A 542 0.40 -0.99 2.92
C ARG A 542 1.80 -0.86 2.33
N THR A 543 2.73 -1.66 2.84
CA THR A 543 4.13 -1.67 2.42
C THR A 543 4.48 -2.99 1.71
N PHE A 544 5.26 -2.90 0.65
CA PHE A 544 5.75 -4.02 -0.17
C PHE A 544 7.27 -3.93 -0.24
N LEU A 545 7.95 -5.05 -0.04
CA LEU A 545 9.40 -5.14 -0.15
C LEU A 545 9.75 -5.86 -1.45
N LEU A 546 10.45 -5.15 -2.34
CA LEU A 546 10.93 -5.70 -3.60
C LEU A 546 12.43 -5.92 -3.49
N ASN A 547 12.90 -7.11 -3.84
CA ASN A 547 14.33 -7.39 -3.91
C ASN A 547 14.92 -6.95 -5.27
N ALA A 548 16.25 -6.85 -5.33
CA ALA A 548 16.95 -6.42 -6.54
C ALA A 548 16.63 -7.28 -7.78
N GLY A 549 16.44 -8.60 -7.61
CA GLY A 549 16.11 -9.53 -8.69
C GLY A 549 14.72 -9.30 -9.28
N GLU A 550 13.72 -9.07 -8.44
CA GLU A 550 12.35 -8.71 -8.87
C GLU A 550 12.35 -7.40 -9.66
N ILE A 551 13.13 -6.42 -9.22
CA ILE A 551 13.25 -5.11 -9.88
C ILE A 551 13.92 -5.23 -11.24
N GLU A 552 15.03 -5.96 -11.35
CA GLU A 552 15.72 -6.17 -12.63
C GLU A 552 14.87 -6.98 -13.60
N SER A 553 14.17 -8.00 -13.11
CA SER A 553 13.22 -8.77 -13.93
C SER A 553 12.09 -7.88 -14.47
N LEU A 554 11.47 -7.05 -13.61
CA LEU A 554 10.43 -6.10 -14.02
C LEU A 554 10.95 -5.16 -15.11
N LYS A 555 12.15 -4.60 -14.95
CA LYS A 555 12.76 -3.72 -15.96
C LYS A 555 12.98 -4.43 -17.29
N GLN A 556 13.49 -5.65 -17.24
CA GLN A 556 13.76 -6.45 -18.42
C GLN A 556 12.47 -6.70 -19.20
N ARG A 557 11.42 -7.20 -18.53
CA ARG A 557 10.14 -7.53 -19.17
C ARG A 557 9.46 -6.31 -19.78
N ILE A 558 9.45 -5.19 -19.06
CA ILE A 558 8.89 -3.94 -19.59
C ILE A 558 9.66 -3.52 -20.85
N SER A 559 10.99 -3.60 -20.83
CA SER A 559 11.84 -3.17 -21.95
C SER A 559 11.77 -4.11 -23.17
N GLU A 560 11.60 -5.42 -22.94
CA GLU A 560 11.57 -6.44 -24.00
C GLU A 560 10.18 -6.64 -24.61
N SER A 561 9.12 -6.15 -23.96
CA SER A 561 7.77 -6.15 -24.52
C SER A 561 7.70 -5.37 -25.84
N ASP A 562 6.76 -5.70 -26.73
CA ASP A 562 6.60 -5.01 -28.02
C ASP A 562 6.34 -3.51 -27.82
N ALA A 563 5.43 -3.16 -26.90
CA ALA A 563 5.18 -1.77 -26.52
C ALA A 563 6.42 -1.10 -25.90
N GLY A 564 7.23 -1.84 -25.14
CA GLY A 564 8.50 -1.38 -24.59
C GLY A 564 9.51 -1.04 -25.68
N ARG A 565 9.72 -1.95 -26.63
CA ARG A 565 10.65 -1.78 -27.76
C ARG A 565 10.24 -0.61 -28.67
N GLU A 566 8.94 -0.35 -28.79
CA GLU A 566 8.42 0.76 -29.59
C GLU A 566 8.52 2.11 -28.87
N GLN A 567 8.16 2.16 -27.58
CA GLN A 567 7.90 3.43 -26.89
C GLN A 567 9.05 3.89 -25.96
N LEU A 568 9.88 2.97 -25.46
CA LEU A 568 10.98 3.30 -24.55
C LEU A 568 12.24 3.68 -25.33
N ARG A 569 12.68 4.93 -25.16
CA ARG A 569 13.86 5.46 -25.86
C ARG A 569 15.20 5.13 -25.20
N ASN A 570 15.23 4.88 -23.88
CA ASN A 570 16.44 4.64 -23.09
C ASN A 570 16.21 3.52 -22.06
N ARG A 571 17.29 3.02 -21.45
CA ARG A 571 17.24 2.03 -20.36
C ARG A 571 16.31 2.47 -19.24
N LEU A 572 15.42 1.57 -18.83
CA LEU A 572 14.43 1.81 -17.79
C LEU A 572 15.09 1.96 -16.41
N SER A 573 14.73 3.01 -15.68
CA SER A 573 15.22 3.23 -14.31
C SER A 573 14.37 2.47 -13.28
N THR A 574 14.95 2.14 -12.11
CA THR A 574 14.22 1.49 -10.99
C THR A 574 12.98 2.30 -10.60
N TYR A 575 13.14 3.63 -10.51
CA TYR A 575 12.04 4.52 -10.17
C TYR A 575 10.88 4.42 -11.17
N VAL A 576 11.17 4.49 -12.47
CA VAL A 576 10.13 4.43 -13.52
C VAL A 576 9.46 3.05 -13.57
N ALA A 577 10.23 1.97 -13.43
CA ALA A 577 9.69 0.61 -13.41
C ALA A 577 8.70 0.40 -12.25
N ILE A 578 9.11 0.74 -11.01
CA ILE A 578 8.24 0.60 -9.83
C ILE A 578 7.06 1.57 -9.88
N SER A 579 7.26 2.80 -10.35
CA SER A 579 6.17 3.78 -10.52
C SER A 579 5.14 3.30 -11.53
N SER A 580 5.58 2.74 -12.66
CA SER A 580 4.68 2.18 -13.67
C SER A 580 3.87 1.02 -13.11
N LEU A 581 4.49 0.13 -12.33
CA LEU A 581 3.82 -0.98 -11.65
C LEU A 581 2.79 -0.50 -10.63
N ALA A 582 3.14 0.49 -9.80
CA ALA A 582 2.21 1.05 -8.83
C ALA A 582 1.03 1.75 -9.53
N TRP A 583 1.31 2.56 -10.55
CA TRP A 583 0.28 3.33 -11.26
C TRP A 583 -0.71 2.43 -11.99
N THR A 584 -0.24 1.45 -12.76
CA THR A 584 -1.15 0.51 -13.45
C THR A 584 -1.97 -0.31 -12.46
N SER A 585 -1.38 -0.69 -11.31
CA SER A 585 -2.09 -1.42 -10.26
C SER A 585 -3.19 -0.59 -9.60
N ILE A 586 -2.97 0.70 -9.38
CA ILE A 586 -3.98 1.63 -8.85
C ILE A 586 -5.12 1.81 -9.85
N VAL A 587 -4.78 2.04 -11.12
CA VAL A 587 -5.78 2.23 -12.20
C VAL A 587 -6.65 0.97 -12.35
N ARG A 588 -6.04 -0.22 -12.34
CA ARG A 588 -6.77 -1.50 -12.38
C ARG A 588 -7.63 -1.73 -11.15
N ALA A 589 -7.17 -1.36 -9.95
CA ALA A 589 -7.94 -1.51 -8.72
C ALA A 589 -9.21 -0.64 -8.72
N LYS A 590 -9.16 0.52 -9.37
CA LYS A 590 -10.28 1.47 -9.45
C LYS A 590 -11.37 1.10 -10.46
N SER A 591 -11.11 0.18 -11.38
CA SER A 591 -12.08 -0.22 -12.43
C SER A 591 -12.70 0.97 -13.17
N LEU A 592 -11.86 1.93 -13.56
CA LEU A 592 -12.30 3.16 -14.24
C LEU A 592 -12.78 2.88 -15.67
N ASP A 593 -13.56 3.79 -16.23
CA ASP A 593 -13.99 3.70 -17.63
C ASP A 593 -12.76 3.76 -18.55
N ALA A 594 -12.78 2.98 -19.63
CA ALA A 594 -11.64 2.87 -20.54
C ALA A 594 -11.22 4.22 -21.15
N ALA A 595 -12.13 5.21 -21.24
CA ALA A 595 -11.86 6.55 -21.75
C ALA A 595 -11.38 7.55 -20.68
N ASP A 596 -11.38 7.18 -19.40
CA ASP A 596 -11.01 8.09 -18.32
C ASP A 596 -9.55 8.51 -18.41
N LYS A 597 -9.29 9.81 -18.19
CA LYS A 597 -7.93 10.35 -18.10
C LYS A 597 -7.37 10.11 -16.70
N VAL A 598 -6.20 9.51 -16.63
CA VAL A 598 -5.47 9.23 -15.39
C VAL A 598 -4.12 9.94 -15.39
N TYR A 599 -3.68 10.36 -14.20
CA TYR A 599 -2.47 11.18 -14.06
C TYR A 599 -1.54 10.61 -12.98
N PHE A 600 -0.23 10.73 -13.21
CA PHE A 600 0.81 10.36 -12.25
C PHE A 600 1.78 11.52 -12.07
N MET A 601 1.79 12.12 -10.88
CA MET A 601 2.64 13.25 -10.53
C MET A 601 3.92 12.75 -9.84
N VAL A 602 5.07 13.28 -10.29
CA VAL A 602 6.40 13.01 -9.75
C VAL A 602 7.09 14.31 -9.39
N SER A 603 7.75 14.35 -8.23
CA SER A 603 8.72 15.41 -7.91
C SER A 603 10.13 14.97 -8.33
N ALA A 604 10.73 15.65 -9.31
CA ALA A 604 12.04 15.32 -9.85
C ALA A 604 13.12 16.31 -9.36
N ASP A 605 14.24 15.81 -8.85
CA ASP A 605 15.39 16.64 -8.47
C ASP A 605 15.97 17.34 -9.72
N CYS A 606 16.00 18.68 -9.68
CA CYS A 606 16.52 19.50 -10.76
C CYS A 606 17.83 20.23 -10.44
N ARG A 607 18.50 19.94 -9.30
CA ARG A 607 19.75 20.62 -8.87
C ARG A 607 20.83 20.60 -9.94
N ARG A 608 21.00 19.46 -10.61
CA ARG A 608 21.99 19.25 -11.69
C ARG A 608 21.58 19.85 -13.04
N ARG A 609 20.33 20.31 -13.17
CA ARG A 609 19.73 20.82 -14.42
C ARG A 609 19.61 22.34 -14.44
N LEU A 610 19.79 23.01 -13.30
CA LEU A 610 19.88 24.46 -13.24
C LEU A 610 21.08 24.97 -14.05
N ARG A 611 21.01 26.23 -14.46
CA ARG A 611 22.11 26.93 -15.15
C ARG A 611 22.41 28.23 -14.39
N PRO A 612 23.57 28.34 -13.73
CA PRO A 612 24.52 27.24 -13.43
C PRO A 612 23.87 26.15 -12.53
N PRO A 613 24.40 24.91 -12.51
CA PRO A 613 23.90 23.87 -11.59
C PRO A 613 24.02 24.31 -10.13
N ALA A 614 23.07 23.87 -9.29
CA ALA A 614 23.18 24.11 -7.84
C ALA A 614 24.42 23.39 -7.28
N ASP A 615 24.99 23.97 -6.22
CA ASP A 615 26.11 23.39 -5.51
C ASP A 615 25.77 21.97 -5.01
N LYS A 616 26.78 21.09 -4.98
CA LYS A 616 26.59 19.72 -4.49
C LYS A 616 26.14 19.67 -3.02
N GLY A 617 26.45 20.71 -2.24
CA GLY A 617 26.00 20.90 -0.85
C GLY A 617 24.69 21.66 -0.70
N TYR A 618 24.01 22.07 -1.79
CA TYR A 618 22.78 22.87 -1.70
C TYR A 618 21.70 22.20 -0.86
N PHE A 619 21.29 22.89 0.20
CA PHE A 619 20.29 22.44 1.16
C PHE A 619 19.05 23.32 1.08
N GLY A 620 17.95 22.86 0.50
CA GLY A 620 16.71 23.62 0.28
C GLY A 620 15.79 22.93 -0.72
N ASN A 621 14.65 23.51 -1.08
CA ASN A 621 13.83 22.94 -2.15
C ASN A 621 14.51 23.12 -3.51
N CYS A 622 14.66 22.04 -4.27
CA CYS A 622 15.12 22.07 -5.65
C CYS A 622 14.58 20.86 -6.41
N VAL A 623 13.24 20.80 -6.50
CA VAL A 623 12.50 19.78 -7.25
C VAL A 623 11.58 20.46 -8.25
N THR A 624 11.28 19.77 -9.35
CA THR A 624 10.27 20.20 -10.32
C THR A 624 9.17 19.15 -10.43
N THR A 625 7.93 19.61 -10.61
CA THR A 625 6.76 18.73 -10.73
C THR A 625 6.60 18.26 -12.17
N CYS A 626 6.61 16.95 -12.36
CA CYS A 626 6.38 16.28 -13.64
C CYS A 626 5.04 15.53 -13.57
N VAL A 627 4.17 15.71 -14.57
CA VAL A 627 2.85 15.05 -14.59
C VAL A 627 2.75 14.18 -15.83
N ALA A 628 2.73 12.87 -15.64
CA ALA A 628 2.42 11.92 -16.70
C ALA A 628 0.90 11.83 -16.88
N LYS A 629 0.47 11.71 -18.14
CA LYS A 629 -0.94 11.58 -18.53
C LYS A 629 -1.12 10.33 -19.39
N ALA A 630 -2.16 9.55 -19.09
CA ALA A 630 -2.57 8.40 -19.87
C ALA A 630 -4.10 8.27 -19.88
N ILE A 631 -4.60 7.35 -20.70
CA ILE A 631 -6.00 6.90 -20.69
C ILE A 631 -6.06 5.59 -19.91
N SER A 632 -7.10 5.42 -19.08
CA SER A 632 -7.24 4.26 -18.18
C SER A 632 -7.27 2.94 -18.96
N GLY A 633 -7.97 2.92 -20.10
CA GLY A 633 -8.00 1.77 -21.01
C GLY A 633 -6.61 1.38 -21.51
N ASP A 634 -5.72 2.33 -21.81
CA ASP A 634 -4.37 2.05 -22.29
C ASP A 634 -3.46 1.42 -21.24
N LEU A 635 -3.65 1.80 -19.97
CA LEU A 635 -2.92 1.24 -18.83
C LEU A 635 -3.51 -0.09 -18.35
N SER A 636 -4.80 -0.31 -18.61
CA SER A 636 -5.51 -1.53 -18.27
C SER A 636 -5.44 -2.59 -19.37
N ALA A 637 -5.29 -2.18 -20.64
CA ALA A 637 -5.28 -3.05 -21.82
C ALA A 637 -3.96 -3.81 -22.03
N GLY A 638 -4.08 -5.14 -22.17
CA GLY A 638 -3.01 -6.09 -22.50
C GLY A 638 -3.47 -7.52 -22.22
N SER A 639 -2.71 -8.52 -22.69
CA SER A 639 -2.77 -9.92 -22.25
C SER A 639 -2.79 -10.06 -20.72
N ASP A 640 -3.08 -11.26 -20.21
CA ASP A 640 -3.20 -11.55 -18.76
C ASP A 640 -2.00 -11.05 -17.90
N ASP A 641 -0.84 -10.80 -18.50
CA ASP A 641 0.38 -10.29 -17.87
C ASP A 641 0.45 -8.75 -17.68
N GLY A 642 -0.36 -7.97 -18.40
CA GLY A 642 -0.41 -6.50 -18.28
C GLY A 642 0.83 -5.73 -18.74
N LEU A 643 1.77 -6.36 -19.46
CA LEU A 643 3.06 -5.73 -19.83
C LEU A 643 2.91 -4.51 -20.74
N ALA A 644 1.95 -4.52 -21.67
CA ALA A 644 1.71 -3.38 -22.55
C ALA A 644 1.30 -2.11 -21.78
N GLY A 645 0.44 -2.27 -20.75
CA GLY A 645 0.05 -1.19 -19.85
C GLY A 645 1.22 -0.67 -19.03
N LEU A 646 2.09 -1.56 -18.52
CA LEU A 646 3.31 -1.19 -17.81
C LEU A 646 4.29 -0.40 -18.71
N ALA A 647 4.51 -0.84 -19.95
CA ALA A 647 5.37 -0.16 -20.90
C ALA A 647 4.84 1.24 -21.27
N ARG A 648 3.52 1.37 -21.48
CA ARG A 648 2.87 2.67 -21.72
C ARG A 648 2.98 3.61 -20.54
N ALA A 649 2.72 3.12 -19.32
CA ALA A 649 2.90 3.89 -18.09
C ALA A 649 4.36 4.33 -17.92
N ALA A 650 5.31 3.42 -18.12
CA ALA A 650 6.74 3.70 -18.04
C ALA A 650 7.18 4.77 -19.05
N ALA A 651 6.74 4.66 -20.31
CA ALA A 651 7.03 5.64 -21.35
C ALA A 651 6.43 7.02 -21.01
N ALA A 652 5.18 7.06 -20.53
CA ALA A 652 4.53 8.30 -20.12
C ALA A 652 5.26 8.99 -18.95
N ILE A 653 5.66 8.23 -17.92
CA ILE A 653 6.42 8.76 -16.78
C ILE A 653 7.81 9.25 -17.24
N GLN A 654 8.52 8.47 -18.05
CA GLN A 654 9.84 8.84 -18.54
C GLN A 654 9.82 10.09 -19.43
N ARG A 655 8.77 10.25 -20.24
CA ARG A 655 8.53 11.46 -21.03
C ARG A 655 8.26 12.66 -20.12
N ALA A 656 7.34 12.53 -19.17
CA ALA A 656 7.02 13.62 -18.24
C ALA A 656 8.23 14.10 -17.43
N ILE A 657 9.08 13.18 -16.94
CA ILE A 657 10.33 13.52 -16.24
C ILE A 657 11.32 14.24 -17.16
N ARG A 658 11.44 13.79 -18.43
CA ARG A 658 12.34 14.42 -19.40
C ARG A 658 11.90 15.86 -19.68
N GLU A 659 10.64 16.05 -20.07
CA GLU A 659 10.06 17.35 -20.40
C GLU A 659 10.10 18.30 -19.20
N GLY A 660 9.72 17.83 -18.01
CA GLY A 660 9.76 18.65 -16.80
C GLY A 660 11.18 19.08 -16.39
N LEU A 661 12.21 18.31 -16.72
CA LEU A 661 13.61 18.65 -16.44
C LEU A 661 14.30 19.46 -17.54
N GLU A 662 13.66 19.67 -18.70
CA GLU A 662 14.20 20.54 -19.77
C GLU A 662 14.12 22.01 -19.38
N VAL A 663 13.00 22.42 -18.78
CA VAL A 663 12.79 23.76 -18.21
C VAL A 663 12.39 23.60 -16.74
N PRO A 664 13.37 23.44 -15.82
CA PRO A 664 13.08 23.37 -14.39
C PRO A 664 12.21 24.55 -13.96
N PHE A 665 11.18 24.26 -13.16
CA PHE A 665 10.19 25.25 -12.72
C PHE A 665 9.34 25.89 -13.83
N GLY A 666 9.44 25.49 -15.10
CA GLY A 666 8.65 26.07 -16.20
C GLY A 666 7.12 25.96 -16.02
N ASN A 667 6.67 25.01 -15.19
CA ASN A 667 5.26 24.85 -14.82
C ASN A 667 4.86 25.56 -13.50
N SER A 668 5.77 26.25 -12.81
CA SER A 668 5.48 26.89 -11.51
C SER A 668 4.43 27.99 -11.62
N GLU A 669 4.32 28.64 -12.78
CA GLU A 669 3.28 29.65 -13.03
C GLU A 669 1.87 29.06 -13.02
N ARG A 670 1.65 27.84 -13.54
CA ARG A 670 0.34 27.17 -13.43
C ARG A 670 -0.07 26.88 -11.98
N TRP A 671 0.92 26.71 -11.09
CA TRP A 671 0.70 26.53 -9.66
C TRP A 671 0.43 27.85 -8.95
N LEU A 672 1.20 28.90 -9.26
CA LEU A 672 1.00 30.27 -8.78
C LEU A 672 -0.35 30.84 -9.25
N ASP A 673 -0.79 30.50 -10.46
CA ASP A 673 -2.10 30.83 -11.04
C ASP A 673 -3.25 29.97 -10.49
N GLY A 674 -3.01 29.15 -9.46
CA GLY A 674 -4.02 28.31 -8.79
C GLY A 674 -4.82 27.40 -9.72
N ALA A 675 -4.27 27.04 -10.89
CA ALA A 675 -4.96 26.27 -11.92
C ALA A 675 -5.18 24.78 -11.55
N THR A 676 -4.84 24.36 -10.33
CA THR A 676 -5.26 23.07 -9.78
C THR A 676 -6.69 23.09 -9.26
N ALA A 677 -7.25 24.27 -8.95
CA ALA A 677 -8.62 24.42 -8.45
C ALA A 677 -9.70 24.43 -9.56
N THR A 678 -9.33 24.51 -10.84
CA THR A 678 -10.26 24.50 -11.99
C THR A 678 -10.13 23.25 -12.87
N THR A 679 -9.35 22.25 -12.44
CA THR A 679 -9.35 20.95 -13.12
C THR A 679 -10.66 20.23 -12.82
N PRO A 680 -11.44 19.77 -13.82
CA PRO A 680 -12.65 18.98 -13.58
C PRO A 680 -12.32 17.76 -12.71
N PRO A 681 -13.27 17.20 -11.94
CA PRO A 681 -13.02 16.11 -11.00
C PRO A 681 -12.33 14.95 -11.72
N VAL A 682 -11.03 14.80 -11.47
CA VAL A 682 -10.21 13.75 -12.06
C VAL A 682 -10.42 12.49 -11.22
N ARG A 683 -10.95 11.43 -11.83
CA ARG A 683 -11.26 10.16 -11.14
C ARG A 683 -10.03 9.43 -10.58
N SER A 684 -8.82 9.71 -11.09
CA SER A 684 -7.56 9.21 -10.52
C SER A 684 -6.38 10.16 -10.73
N PHE A 685 -5.72 10.48 -9.62
CA PHE A 685 -4.55 11.35 -9.57
C PHE A 685 -3.53 10.79 -8.57
N THR A 686 -2.60 9.97 -9.07
CA THR A 686 -1.58 9.32 -8.25
C THR A 686 -0.37 10.24 -8.06
N ARG A 687 0.18 10.30 -6.85
CA ARG A 687 1.35 11.13 -6.51
C ARG A 687 2.50 10.29 -5.99
N SER A 688 3.73 10.60 -6.41
CA SER A 688 4.96 10.06 -5.86
C SER A 688 5.90 11.17 -5.41
N GLY A 689 6.08 11.30 -4.09
CA GLY A 689 6.93 12.32 -3.45
C GLY A 689 8.27 11.81 -2.92
N SER A 690 8.62 10.54 -3.13
CA SER A 690 9.88 9.97 -2.66
C SER A 690 10.63 9.16 -3.72
N SER A 691 11.83 8.70 -3.40
CA SER A 691 12.73 8.01 -4.33
C SER A 691 13.46 6.88 -3.64
N HIS A 692 13.61 5.75 -4.33
CA HIS A 692 14.49 4.63 -3.92
C HIS A 692 15.96 5.02 -3.70
N ARG A 693 16.37 6.24 -4.08
CA ARG A 693 17.71 6.78 -3.76
C ARG A 693 17.82 7.34 -2.34
N TYR A 694 16.69 7.47 -1.64
CA TYR A 694 16.66 7.78 -0.21
C TYR A 694 16.87 6.47 0.54
N MET A 695 18.11 6.24 0.97
CA MET A 695 18.55 4.99 1.56
C MET A 695 18.21 4.91 3.04
N ALA A 696 16.91 4.94 3.39
CA ALA A 696 16.43 5.09 4.77
C ALA A 696 17.04 4.10 5.77
N TYR A 697 17.43 2.92 5.30
CA TYR A 697 18.10 1.87 6.10
C TYR A 697 19.58 2.16 6.43
N GLU A 698 20.17 3.24 5.90
CA GLU A 698 21.50 3.74 6.29
C GLU A 698 21.45 4.65 7.53
N THR A 699 20.27 4.99 8.05
CA THR A 699 20.12 5.82 9.27
C THR A 699 20.41 4.99 10.52
N ASP A 700 21.68 4.67 10.75
CA ASP A 700 22.15 3.96 11.95
C ASP A 700 22.63 4.97 13.00
N PHE A 701 22.00 4.97 14.18
CA PHE A 701 22.37 5.83 15.32
C PHE A 701 23.35 5.17 16.31
N GLY A 702 23.96 4.04 15.95
CA GLY A 702 24.83 3.26 16.85
C GLY A 702 24.24 1.93 17.27
N TRP A 703 23.04 1.59 16.81
CA TRP A 703 22.27 0.43 17.28
C TRP A 703 21.87 -0.51 16.13
N GLY A 704 22.36 -0.24 14.92
CA GLY A 704 22.01 -0.95 13.70
C GLY A 704 21.03 -0.16 12.81
N ALA A 705 20.79 -0.70 11.62
CA ALA A 705 19.82 -0.16 10.67
C ALA A 705 18.39 -0.20 11.25
N PRO A 706 17.52 0.77 10.90
CA PRO A 706 16.12 0.70 11.28
C PRO A 706 15.48 -0.57 10.74
N SER A 707 14.62 -1.22 11.52
CA SER A 707 13.82 -2.36 11.08
C SER A 707 12.75 -1.93 10.07
N ARG A 708 12.30 -0.68 10.16
CA ARG A 708 11.35 -0.08 9.22
C ARG A 708 11.52 1.43 9.13
N ALA A 709 11.32 2.00 7.95
CA ALA A 709 11.21 3.45 7.76
C ALA A 709 9.90 3.78 7.04
N GLU A 710 9.21 4.83 7.48
CA GLU A 710 7.88 5.20 6.99
C GLU A 710 7.72 6.74 6.86
N LEU A 711 6.73 7.19 6.06
CA LEU A 711 6.28 8.58 6.00
C LEU A 711 4.96 8.69 6.76
N ALA A 712 4.82 9.65 7.68
CA ALA A 712 3.57 9.85 8.40
C ALA A 712 2.61 10.80 7.66
N THR A 713 3.12 11.87 7.01
CA THR A 713 2.28 12.79 6.23
C THR A 713 1.81 12.18 4.91
N VAL A 714 0.52 12.26 4.59
CA VAL A 714 -0.01 11.85 3.29
C VAL A 714 -0.72 13.01 2.61
N TYR A 715 -0.27 13.35 1.40
CA TYR A 715 -0.88 14.38 0.56
C TYR A 715 -1.94 13.74 -0.37
N GLY A 716 -3.12 13.44 0.18
CA GLY A 716 -4.29 12.96 -0.57
C GLY A 716 -4.43 11.44 -0.74
N GLU A 717 -5.44 11.00 -1.51
CA GLU A 717 -5.97 9.61 -1.49
C GLU A 717 -5.21 8.54 -2.31
N GLU A 718 -4.16 8.92 -3.04
CA GLU A 718 -3.38 8.02 -3.92
C GLU A 718 -1.90 8.40 -3.88
N VAL A 719 -1.18 7.88 -2.88
CA VAL A 719 0.24 8.21 -2.69
C VAL A 719 1.10 6.95 -2.79
N VAL A 720 2.15 7.02 -3.61
CA VAL A 720 3.17 5.98 -3.77
C VAL A 720 4.50 6.51 -3.24
N MET A 721 5.15 5.70 -2.42
CA MET A 721 6.41 6.05 -1.78
C MET A 721 7.41 4.93 -1.97
N MET A 722 8.64 5.29 -2.30
CA MET A 722 9.78 4.40 -2.48
C MET A 722 10.92 4.81 -1.54
N LEU A 723 11.53 3.83 -0.87
CA LEU A 723 12.75 3.95 -0.08
C LEU A 723 13.72 2.82 -0.45
N GLY A 724 15.00 3.12 -0.61
CA GLY A 724 16.01 2.13 -0.99
C GLY A 724 16.62 1.42 0.20
N ALA A 725 17.05 0.18 0.00
CA ALA A 725 17.83 -0.61 0.92
C ALA A 725 19.24 -0.88 0.37
N ALA A 726 20.18 -1.19 1.27
CA ALA A 726 21.61 -1.38 0.94
C ALA A 726 21.88 -2.60 0.03
N ASP A 727 20.98 -3.59 0.01
CA ASP A 727 21.05 -4.79 -0.82
C ASP A 727 20.53 -4.58 -2.26
N GLY A 728 20.17 -3.34 -2.62
CA GLY A 728 19.55 -3.00 -3.90
C GLY A 728 18.04 -3.25 -3.95
N GLY A 729 17.43 -3.66 -2.83
CA GLY A 729 15.99 -3.73 -2.66
C GLY A 729 15.33 -2.36 -2.52
N VAL A 730 14.01 -2.34 -2.68
CA VAL A 730 13.18 -1.13 -2.56
C VAL A 730 11.93 -1.43 -1.75
N GLN A 731 11.72 -0.66 -0.70
CA GLN A 731 10.44 -0.58 -0.01
C GLN A 731 9.49 0.31 -0.82
N VAL A 732 8.30 -0.21 -1.13
CA VAL A 732 7.22 0.50 -1.81
C VAL A 732 6.02 0.58 -0.87
N SER A 733 5.73 1.77 -0.35
CA SER A 733 4.55 2.00 0.50
C SER A 733 3.49 2.75 -0.30
N VAL A 734 2.24 2.28 -0.21
CA VAL A 734 1.11 2.83 -0.95
C VAL A 734 0.00 3.19 0.02
N VAL A 735 -0.57 4.38 -0.17
CA VAL A 735 -1.73 4.87 0.58
C VAL A 735 -2.92 4.98 -0.37
N LEU A 736 -3.99 4.25 -0.03
CA LEU A 736 -5.26 4.20 -0.75
C LEU A 736 -6.41 4.08 0.24
N ARG A 737 -7.63 4.37 -0.21
CA ARG A 737 -8.85 4.00 0.53
C ARG A 737 -8.90 2.50 0.79
N ARG A 738 -9.40 2.10 1.97
CA ARG A 738 -9.53 0.68 2.38
C ARG A 738 -10.14 -0.22 1.30
N ALA A 739 -11.22 0.23 0.65
CA ALA A 739 -11.94 -0.54 -0.36
C ALA A 739 -11.08 -0.93 -1.59
N LEU A 740 -9.99 -0.20 -1.86
CA LEU A 740 -9.14 -0.43 -3.04
C LEU A 740 -7.87 -1.21 -2.71
N MET A 741 -7.46 -1.30 -1.44
CA MET A 741 -6.14 -1.78 -1.05
C MET A 741 -5.90 -3.26 -1.42
N ASP A 742 -6.90 -4.12 -1.23
CA ASP A 742 -6.77 -5.55 -1.57
C ASP A 742 -6.72 -5.80 -3.08
N ALA A 743 -7.53 -5.07 -3.86
CA ALA A 743 -7.49 -5.12 -5.32
C ALA A 743 -6.14 -4.60 -5.84
N PHE A 744 -5.65 -3.48 -5.30
CA PHE A 744 -4.32 -2.94 -5.59
C PHE A 744 -3.23 -3.97 -5.29
N ALA A 745 -3.21 -4.54 -4.07
CA ALA A 745 -2.18 -5.49 -3.66
C ALA A 745 -2.16 -6.76 -4.54
N THR A 746 -3.34 -7.20 -4.98
CA THR A 746 -3.49 -8.32 -5.92
C THR A 746 -2.92 -7.97 -7.29
N ASN A 747 -3.30 -6.82 -7.86
CA ASN A 747 -2.81 -6.35 -9.15
C ASN A 747 -1.31 -6.06 -9.14
N PHE A 748 -0.79 -5.50 -8.05
CA PHE A 748 0.62 -5.18 -7.86
C PHE A 748 1.47 -6.44 -7.85
N ARG A 749 1.08 -7.46 -7.06
CA ARG A 749 1.80 -8.74 -7.03
C ARG A 749 1.66 -9.51 -8.33
N ARG A 750 0.45 -9.56 -8.91
CA ARG A 750 0.23 -10.23 -10.20
C ARG A 750 1.15 -9.63 -11.25
N GLN A 751 1.17 -8.31 -11.43
CA GLN A 751 2.04 -7.65 -12.40
C GLN A 751 3.52 -7.71 -12.03
N LEU A 752 3.89 -7.74 -10.74
CA LEU A 752 5.29 -7.91 -10.32
C LEU A 752 5.81 -9.30 -10.71
N VAL A 753 4.98 -10.33 -10.59
CA VAL A 753 5.37 -11.74 -10.79
C VAL A 753 4.99 -12.27 -12.19
N ALA A 754 4.13 -11.57 -12.94
CA ALA A 754 3.65 -11.96 -14.27
C ALA A 754 4.79 -12.03 -15.31
N SER A 755 5.48 -13.17 -15.37
CA SER A 755 6.70 -13.39 -16.15
C SER A 755 7.98 -12.83 -15.52
N MET A 756 8.26 -13.07 -14.23
CA MET A 756 9.66 -13.42 -13.94
C MET A 756 10.03 -14.56 -14.90
N SER A 757 11.09 -14.37 -15.71
CA SER A 757 11.48 -15.18 -16.88
C SER A 757 10.81 -16.53 -16.86
N SER A 758 9.89 -16.82 -17.80
CA SER A 758 9.30 -18.15 -17.95
C SER A 758 10.46 -19.16 -18.06
N LEU A 759 10.80 -19.74 -16.91
CA LEU A 759 11.79 -20.77 -16.75
C LEU A 759 11.29 -22.02 -17.46
N VAL A 760 9.98 -22.12 -17.67
CA VAL A 760 9.33 -23.23 -18.36
C VAL A 760 8.50 -22.69 -19.53
N ARG A 761 8.94 -22.96 -20.76
CA ARG A 761 8.22 -22.65 -21.99
C ARG A 761 7.32 -23.83 -22.37
N VAL A 762 6.02 -23.60 -22.53
CA VAL A 762 5.10 -24.61 -23.07
C VAL A 762 5.45 -24.92 -24.52
N LEU A 763 5.61 -26.21 -24.85
CA LEU A 763 5.87 -26.73 -26.19
C LEU A 763 4.57 -27.12 -26.89
N ALA A 764 3.69 -27.83 -26.18
CA ALA A 764 2.40 -28.28 -26.68
C ALA A 764 1.40 -28.45 -25.54
N VAL A 765 0.11 -28.37 -25.88
CA VAL A 765 -0.99 -28.73 -24.97
C VAL A 765 -1.88 -29.72 -25.69
N SER A 766 -1.99 -30.92 -25.14
CA SER A 766 -2.90 -31.97 -25.58
C SER A 766 -3.96 -32.23 -24.50
N HIS A 767 -4.97 -33.02 -24.85
CA HIS A 767 -6.02 -33.42 -23.91
C HIS A 767 -6.17 -34.93 -23.97
N VAL A 768 -6.01 -35.58 -22.82
CA VAL A 768 -6.04 -37.05 -22.71
C VAL A 768 -7.45 -37.49 -22.34
N LEU A 769 -8.05 -38.26 -23.24
CA LEU A 769 -9.35 -38.89 -23.01
C LEU A 769 -9.17 -40.28 -22.39
N PRO A 770 -10.13 -40.76 -21.58
CA PRO A 770 -10.13 -42.12 -21.08
C PRO A 770 -10.19 -43.16 -22.22
N ASP A 771 -9.45 -44.26 -22.09
CA ASP A 771 -9.42 -45.32 -23.11
C ASP A 771 -10.70 -46.19 -23.07
N GLU A 772 -11.47 -46.15 -24.16
CA GLU A 772 -12.71 -46.93 -24.32
C GLU A 772 -12.48 -48.45 -24.30
N VAL A 773 -11.32 -48.92 -24.76
CA VAL A 773 -10.96 -50.35 -24.78
C VAL A 773 -10.62 -50.82 -23.37
N ALA A 774 -9.88 -50.01 -22.61
CA ALA A 774 -9.61 -50.28 -21.19
C ALA A 774 -10.89 -50.21 -20.34
N ALA A 775 -11.88 -49.40 -20.75
CA ALA A 775 -13.19 -49.32 -20.11
C ALA A 775 -14.13 -50.51 -20.42
N GLY A 776 -13.69 -51.51 -21.19
CA GLY A 776 -14.49 -52.71 -21.48
C GLY A 776 -15.65 -52.48 -22.45
N GLY A 777 -15.61 -51.41 -23.26
CA GLY A 777 -16.56 -51.16 -24.36
C GLY A 777 -17.95 -50.63 -23.98
N ALA A 778 -18.23 -50.39 -22.69
CA ALA A 778 -19.49 -49.82 -22.19
C ALA A 778 -19.25 -48.44 -21.54
N TRP A 779 -18.67 -47.53 -22.32
CA TRP A 779 -18.32 -46.18 -21.91
C TRP A 779 -19.26 -45.12 -22.50
N PRO A 780 -19.73 -44.13 -21.73
CA PRO A 780 -19.71 -44.04 -20.26
C PRO A 780 -20.76 -44.95 -19.60
N PRO A 781 -20.64 -45.27 -18.29
CA PRO A 781 -21.65 -46.07 -17.55
C PRO A 781 -23.03 -45.40 -17.59
N PRO A 782 -24.16 -46.14 -17.50
CA PRO A 782 -25.49 -45.53 -17.57
C PRO A 782 -25.69 -44.48 -16.46
N PRO A 783 -26.46 -43.40 -16.72
CA PRO A 783 -26.69 -42.32 -15.76
C PRO A 783 -27.31 -42.82 -14.45
N PRO A 784 -27.10 -42.11 -13.32
CA PRO A 784 -26.56 -40.74 -13.23
C PRO A 784 -25.02 -40.66 -13.30
N HIS A 785 -24.50 -39.69 -14.07
CA HIS A 785 -23.05 -39.43 -14.22
C HIS A 785 -22.52 -38.39 -13.21
N VAL A 786 -23.04 -38.43 -11.98
CA VAL A 786 -22.78 -37.41 -10.96
C VAL A 786 -22.34 -38.10 -9.67
N VAL A 787 -21.35 -37.53 -8.99
CA VAL A 787 -20.97 -37.91 -7.62
C VAL A 787 -21.21 -36.72 -6.70
N GLU A 788 -22.09 -36.89 -5.72
CA GLU A 788 -22.30 -35.91 -4.65
C GLU A 788 -21.05 -35.79 -3.78
N LEU A 789 -20.78 -34.59 -3.27
CA LEU A 789 -19.66 -34.35 -2.35
C LEU A 789 -20.06 -34.65 -0.91
N SER A 790 -19.15 -35.25 -0.14
CA SER A 790 -19.32 -35.38 1.31
C SER A 790 -19.02 -34.07 2.03
N PHE A 791 -19.40 -33.97 3.30
CA PHE A 791 -19.03 -32.84 4.15
C PHE A 791 -17.49 -32.68 4.30
N LEU A 792 -16.72 -33.77 4.17
CA LEU A 792 -15.25 -33.73 4.16
C LEU A 792 -14.68 -33.19 2.85
N ASP A 793 -15.34 -33.45 1.72
CA ASP A 793 -14.98 -32.91 0.41
C ASP A 793 -15.27 -31.40 0.35
N ASN A 794 -16.44 -30.97 0.86
CA ASN A 794 -16.86 -29.57 0.88
C ASN A 794 -15.94 -28.67 1.72
N LEU A 795 -15.28 -29.21 2.76
CA LEU A 795 -14.22 -28.51 3.49
C LEU A 795 -13.00 -28.14 2.61
N GLN A 796 -12.81 -28.83 1.48
CA GLN A 796 -11.65 -28.67 0.60
C GLN A 796 -11.95 -27.96 -0.72
N VAL A 797 -13.23 -27.69 -1.04
CA VAL A 797 -13.61 -27.05 -2.32
C VAL A 797 -12.92 -25.70 -2.52
N SER A 798 -12.83 -24.88 -1.47
CA SER A 798 -12.19 -23.56 -1.52
C SER A 798 -10.67 -23.57 -1.30
N LYS A 799 -10.02 -24.74 -1.34
CA LYS A 799 -8.56 -24.86 -1.24
C LYS A 799 -7.93 -24.87 -2.63
N ALA A 800 -6.66 -24.46 -2.70
CA ALA A 800 -5.88 -24.60 -3.92
C ALA A 800 -5.77 -26.09 -4.34
N ALA A 801 -5.49 -26.33 -5.63
CA ALA A 801 -5.26 -27.68 -6.15
C ALA A 801 -4.03 -28.32 -5.49
N ILE A 802 -4.04 -29.64 -5.29
CA ILE A 802 -2.88 -30.42 -4.86
C ILE A 802 -1.92 -30.56 -6.03
N GLN A 803 -0.80 -29.85 -5.98
CA GLN A 803 0.25 -29.89 -7.00
C GLN A 803 1.45 -30.70 -6.51
N ARG A 804 1.76 -31.78 -7.20
CA ARG A 804 2.90 -32.67 -6.95
C ARG A 804 3.88 -32.57 -8.10
N LEU A 805 5.17 -32.58 -7.76
CA LEU A 805 6.26 -32.51 -8.73
C LEU A 805 7.21 -33.71 -8.52
N PHE A 806 7.48 -34.44 -9.59
CA PHE A 806 8.39 -35.59 -9.61
C PHE A 806 9.55 -35.29 -10.55
N PHE A 807 10.78 -35.40 -10.07
CA PHE A 807 11.98 -35.32 -10.91
C PHE A 807 12.50 -36.72 -11.16
N TYR A 808 12.91 -36.98 -12.40
CA TYR A 808 13.55 -38.21 -12.81
C TYR A 808 14.83 -37.87 -13.56
N ASP A 809 15.86 -38.66 -13.32
CA ASP A 809 17.21 -38.45 -13.85
C ASP A 809 17.90 -39.80 -14.00
N GLY A 810 18.73 -39.95 -15.04
CA GLY A 810 19.61 -41.10 -15.22
C GLY A 810 19.64 -41.64 -16.65
N GLY A 811 20.61 -42.51 -16.92
CA GLY A 811 20.80 -43.12 -18.25
C GLY A 811 19.71 -44.12 -18.68
N SER A 812 18.75 -44.44 -17.81
CA SER A 812 17.58 -45.28 -18.11
C SER A 812 16.41 -44.50 -18.71
N LEU A 813 16.46 -43.16 -18.70
CA LEU A 813 15.40 -42.34 -19.30
C LEU A 813 15.37 -42.52 -20.82
N PRO A 814 14.22 -42.88 -21.40
CA PRO A 814 14.08 -42.93 -22.85
C PRO A 814 14.01 -41.51 -23.42
N PRO A 815 14.09 -41.33 -24.76
CA PRO A 815 13.93 -40.03 -25.39
C PRO A 815 12.61 -39.36 -24.97
N PHE A 816 12.62 -38.03 -24.82
CA PHE A 816 11.48 -37.27 -24.29
C PHE A 816 10.14 -37.61 -24.97
N GLU A 817 10.11 -37.74 -26.30
CA GLU A 817 8.89 -38.11 -27.05
C GLU A 817 8.32 -39.49 -26.66
N SER A 818 9.18 -40.39 -26.19
CA SER A 818 8.75 -41.72 -25.71
C SER A 818 8.25 -41.67 -24.28
N VAL A 819 8.83 -40.81 -23.43
CA VAL A 819 8.31 -40.50 -22.10
C VAL A 819 6.92 -39.88 -22.21
N ASP A 820 6.77 -38.84 -23.03
CA ASP A 820 5.52 -38.15 -23.29
C ASP A 820 4.42 -39.13 -23.77
N ARG A 821 4.69 -39.89 -24.84
CA ARG A 821 3.73 -40.86 -25.38
C ARG A 821 3.35 -41.94 -24.37
N SER A 822 4.31 -42.42 -23.58
CA SER A 822 4.06 -43.42 -22.53
C SER A 822 3.16 -42.84 -21.44
N LEU A 823 3.40 -41.60 -21.00
CA LEU A 823 2.60 -40.93 -19.99
C LEU A 823 1.18 -40.62 -20.48
N GLN A 824 1.01 -40.12 -21.71
CA GLN A 824 -0.32 -39.88 -22.28
C GLN A 824 -1.14 -41.17 -22.44
N SER A 825 -0.54 -42.24 -22.99
CA SER A 825 -1.24 -43.52 -23.20
C SER A 825 -1.58 -44.23 -21.89
N SER A 826 -0.67 -44.24 -20.93
CA SER A 826 -0.93 -44.80 -19.59
C SER A 826 -1.93 -43.95 -18.80
N LEU A 827 -1.97 -42.64 -19.01
CA LEU A 827 -2.95 -41.75 -18.41
C LEU A 827 -4.36 -42.05 -18.96
N ALA A 828 -4.50 -42.23 -20.27
CA ALA A 828 -5.76 -42.64 -20.89
C ALA A 828 -6.28 -43.97 -20.30
N ALA A 829 -5.41 -44.95 -20.16
CA ALA A 829 -5.74 -46.26 -19.60
C ALA A 829 -6.17 -46.20 -18.13
N VAL A 830 -5.49 -45.40 -17.29
CA VAL A 830 -5.86 -45.29 -15.86
C VAL A 830 -7.11 -44.42 -15.67
N LEU A 831 -7.35 -43.41 -16.51
CA LEU A 831 -8.56 -42.59 -16.46
C LEU A 831 -9.82 -43.41 -16.78
N ALA A 832 -9.73 -44.51 -17.53
CA ALA A 832 -10.86 -45.43 -17.71
C ALA A 832 -11.33 -46.07 -16.39
N ILE A 833 -10.43 -46.17 -15.40
CA ILE A 833 -10.71 -46.72 -14.06
C ILE A 833 -11.09 -45.61 -13.08
N PHE A 834 -10.45 -44.44 -13.21
CA PHE A 834 -10.70 -43.26 -12.38
C PHE A 834 -11.51 -42.21 -13.15
N LEU A 835 -12.55 -42.64 -13.86
CA LEU A 835 -13.36 -41.81 -14.77
C LEU A 835 -13.74 -40.43 -14.18
N PRO A 836 -14.23 -40.34 -12.93
CA PRO A 836 -14.60 -39.04 -12.37
C PRO A 836 -13.48 -37.98 -12.39
N LEU A 837 -12.21 -38.36 -12.40
CA LEU A 837 -11.09 -37.41 -12.53
C LEU A 837 -10.97 -36.75 -13.91
N ALA A 838 -11.56 -37.35 -14.95
CA ALA A 838 -11.66 -36.73 -16.27
C ALA A 838 -12.84 -35.75 -16.40
N GLY A 839 -13.71 -35.70 -15.38
CA GLY A 839 -14.86 -34.79 -15.32
C GLY A 839 -14.52 -33.41 -14.75
N LYS A 840 -15.55 -32.75 -14.23
CA LYS A 840 -15.48 -31.40 -13.66
C LYS A 840 -16.18 -31.34 -12.31
N LEU A 841 -15.72 -30.43 -11.46
CA LEU A 841 -16.49 -29.99 -10.31
C LEU A 841 -17.54 -29.00 -10.80
N ALA A 842 -18.83 -29.27 -10.64
CA ALA A 842 -19.92 -28.46 -11.18
C ALA A 842 -20.84 -27.95 -10.06
N TYR A 843 -21.33 -26.72 -10.21
CA TYR A 843 -22.33 -26.13 -9.31
C TYR A 843 -23.74 -26.41 -9.86
N LEU A 844 -24.62 -26.89 -8.99
CA LEU A 844 -26.04 -27.12 -9.28
C LEU A 844 -26.86 -26.01 -8.60
N PRO A 845 -27.44 -25.05 -9.36
CA PRO A 845 -28.16 -23.91 -8.78
C PRO A 845 -29.35 -24.29 -7.90
N GLU A 846 -30.00 -25.41 -8.23
CA GLU A 846 -31.03 -26.05 -7.40
C GLU A 846 -30.55 -27.50 -7.19
N PRO A 847 -30.23 -27.93 -5.94
CA PRO A 847 -30.51 -27.30 -4.65
C PRO A 847 -29.50 -26.25 -4.15
N GLY A 848 -28.43 -25.95 -4.90
CA GLY A 848 -27.34 -25.08 -4.43
C GLY A 848 -26.05 -25.84 -4.09
N ASP A 849 -25.92 -27.09 -4.53
CA ASP A 849 -24.80 -27.97 -4.22
C ASP A 849 -23.68 -27.95 -5.26
N VAL A 850 -22.55 -28.55 -4.90
CA VAL A 850 -21.43 -28.82 -5.81
C VAL A 850 -21.25 -30.34 -5.94
N VAL A 851 -21.05 -30.80 -7.17
CA VAL A 851 -20.94 -32.22 -7.52
C VAL A 851 -19.76 -32.48 -8.45
N ILE A 852 -19.31 -33.74 -8.52
CA ILE A 852 -18.43 -34.19 -9.60
C ILE A 852 -19.30 -34.63 -10.77
N ASP A 853 -19.29 -33.86 -11.85
CA ASP A 853 -19.94 -34.19 -13.12
C ASP A 853 -18.93 -34.90 -14.02
N TYR A 854 -19.23 -36.14 -14.38
CA TYR A 854 -18.45 -36.96 -15.31
C TYR A 854 -19.31 -37.45 -16.48
N SER A 855 -20.35 -36.68 -16.84
CA SER A 855 -21.12 -36.86 -18.07
C SER A 855 -20.23 -36.84 -19.32
N PRO A 856 -20.71 -37.42 -20.45
CA PRO A 856 -19.99 -37.34 -21.72
C PRO A 856 -19.54 -35.91 -22.06
N ASP A 857 -20.38 -34.91 -21.80
CA ASP A 857 -20.08 -33.50 -22.06
C ASP A 857 -18.99 -32.96 -21.14
N ALA A 858 -19.01 -33.32 -19.85
CA ALA A 858 -17.97 -32.93 -18.89
C ALA A 858 -16.61 -33.57 -19.19
N VAL A 859 -16.60 -34.81 -19.70
CA VAL A 859 -15.40 -35.60 -19.99
C VAL A 859 -14.84 -35.36 -21.39
N SER A 860 -15.69 -35.00 -22.37
CA SER A 860 -15.29 -34.81 -23.78
C SER A 860 -14.13 -33.82 -24.02
N PRO A 861 -13.89 -32.79 -23.18
CA PRO A 861 -12.71 -31.94 -23.33
C PRO A 861 -11.40 -32.64 -22.98
N GLY A 862 -11.44 -33.75 -22.23
CA GLY A 862 -10.27 -34.49 -21.77
C GLY A 862 -9.47 -33.81 -20.66
N VAL A 863 -8.52 -34.55 -20.09
CA VAL A 863 -7.59 -34.04 -19.07
C VAL A 863 -6.47 -33.26 -19.75
N LYS A 864 -6.29 -31.99 -19.36
CA LYS A 864 -5.22 -31.12 -19.89
C LYS A 864 -3.85 -31.74 -19.62
N PHE A 865 -3.07 -31.91 -20.68
CA PHE A 865 -1.72 -32.45 -20.65
C PHE A 865 -0.76 -31.47 -21.33
N VAL A 866 0.25 -31.01 -20.62
CA VAL A 866 1.16 -29.95 -21.05
C VAL A 866 2.55 -30.52 -21.28
N GLU A 867 3.07 -30.36 -22.49
CA GLU A 867 4.47 -30.59 -22.80
C GLU A 867 5.22 -29.27 -22.66
N ALA A 868 6.34 -29.27 -21.95
CA ALA A 868 7.09 -28.05 -21.69
C ALA A 868 8.61 -28.25 -21.73
N GLU A 869 9.32 -27.13 -21.83
CA GLU A 869 10.77 -27.06 -21.83
C GLU A 869 11.24 -26.08 -20.76
N TYR A 870 12.04 -26.57 -19.82
CA TYR A 870 12.76 -25.78 -18.85
C TYR A 870 13.97 -25.12 -19.51
N SER A 871 14.16 -23.81 -19.30
CA SER A 871 15.19 -23.00 -19.94
C SER A 871 16.61 -23.36 -19.51
N GLY A 872 16.76 -24.05 -18.37
CA GLY A 872 18.04 -24.52 -17.86
C GLY A 872 18.49 -25.85 -18.47
N SER A 873 19.77 -26.17 -18.25
CA SER A 873 20.40 -27.42 -18.64
C SER A 873 19.89 -28.62 -17.82
N VAL A 874 20.29 -29.83 -18.20
CA VAL A 874 20.04 -31.06 -17.40
C VAL A 874 20.56 -30.88 -15.97
N ASP A 875 21.75 -30.31 -15.80
CA ASP A 875 22.34 -30.09 -14.49
C ASP A 875 21.61 -29.00 -13.67
N ASP A 876 21.02 -28.00 -14.33
CA ASP A 876 20.13 -27.04 -13.65
C ASP A 876 18.88 -27.73 -13.11
N MET A 877 18.27 -28.62 -13.91
CA MET A 877 17.11 -29.40 -13.46
C MET A 877 17.47 -30.36 -12.32
N ARG A 878 18.66 -30.98 -12.35
CA ARG A 878 19.18 -31.78 -11.22
C ARG A 878 19.36 -30.94 -9.96
N ARG A 879 19.84 -29.70 -10.07
CA ARG A 879 19.94 -28.76 -8.94
C ARG A 879 18.58 -28.41 -8.35
N LEU A 880 17.51 -28.34 -9.14
CA LEU A 880 16.16 -28.15 -8.61
C LEU A 880 15.68 -29.32 -7.73
N ALA A 881 16.30 -30.50 -7.87
CA ALA A 881 15.97 -31.72 -7.15
C ALA A 881 16.87 -31.98 -5.90
N SER A 882 17.81 -31.09 -5.55
CA SER A 882 18.74 -31.27 -4.41
C SER A 882 18.16 -30.86 -3.04
N ASP A 883 18.87 -31.20 -1.94
CA ASP A 883 18.45 -30.97 -0.54
C ASP A 883 18.65 -29.53 -0.01
N ASP A 884 18.60 -28.53 -0.88
CA ASP A 884 18.82 -27.12 -0.52
C ASP A 884 17.52 -26.32 -0.42
N GLU A 885 17.64 -25.00 -0.20
CA GLU A 885 16.48 -24.11 -0.34
C GLU A 885 16.00 -24.14 -1.80
N HIS A 886 14.71 -24.45 -1.99
CA HIS A 886 14.16 -24.69 -3.32
C HIS A 886 13.90 -23.39 -4.08
N HIS A 887 14.09 -23.44 -5.40
CA HIS A 887 13.70 -22.38 -6.31
C HIS A 887 12.17 -22.35 -6.48
N THR A 888 11.50 -21.68 -5.54
CA THR A 888 10.03 -21.65 -5.42
C THR A 888 9.33 -21.29 -6.73
N GLU A 889 9.88 -20.33 -7.48
CA GLU A 889 9.34 -19.92 -8.77
C GLU A 889 9.41 -21.04 -9.83
N ALA A 890 10.51 -21.79 -9.88
CA ALA A 890 10.68 -22.86 -10.86
C ALA A 890 9.65 -23.97 -10.59
N PHE A 891 9.42 -24.27 -9.31
CA PHE A 891 8.46 -25.29 -8.88
C PHE A 891 7.03 -24.95 -9.28
N LEU A 892 6.63 -23.68 -9.15
CA LEU A 892 5.31 -23.19 -9.57
C LEU A 892 5.12 -23.29 -11.09
N GLN A 893 6.19 -23.14 -11.88
CA GLN A 893 6.14 -23.25 -13.34
C GLN A 893 6.30 -24.69 -13.86
N LEU A 894 6.83 -25.61 -13.05
CA LEU A 894 7.00 -27.03 -13.39
C LEU A 894 5.77 -27.90 -13.13
N VAL A 895 4.71 -27.32 -12.56
CA VAL A 895 3.41 -27.96 -12.35
C VAL A 895 2.33 -27.32 -13.22
N PRO A 896 1.33 -28.09 -13.69
CA PRO A 896 0.28 -27.53 -14.51
C PRO A 896 -0.60 -26.59 -13.69
N GLU A 897 -1.05 -25.52 -14.34
CA GLU A 897 -2.13 -24.68 -13.83
C GLU A 897 -3.46 -25.44 -13.93
N LEU A 898 -4.20 -25.46 -12.82
CA LEU A 898 -5.55 -26.01 -12.71
C LEU A 898 -6.46 -24.89 -12.20
N GLU A 899 -7.38 -24.43 -13.05
CA GLU A 899 -8.32 -23.38 -12.70
C GLU A 899 -9.32 -23.90 -11.67
N VAL A 900 -9.33 -23.32 -10.48
CA VAL A 900 -10.21 -23.75 -9.37
C VAL A 900 -11.09 -22.62 -8.85
N SER A 901 -10.97 -21.40 -9.39
CA SER A 901 -11.66 -20.23 -8.84
C SER A 901 -13.09 -20.06 -9.37
N MET A 902 -13.51 -20.85 -10.35
CA MET A 902 -14.81 -20.75 -10.99
C MET A 902 -15.32 -22.12 -11.41
N LEU A 903 -16.57 -22.44 -11.04
CA LEU A 903 -17.22 -23.70 -11.41
C LEU A 903 -18.04 -23.53 -12.71
N PRO A 904 -17.95 -24.47 -13.67
CA PRO A 904 -17.34 -25.79 -13.52
C PRO A 904 -15.81 -25.80 -13.67
N ALA A 905 -15.12 -26.47 -12.75
CA ALA A 905 -13.66 -26.52 -12.68
C ALA A 905 -13.11 -27.91 -13.09
N PRO A 906 -11.99 -28.00 -13.84
CA PRO A 906 -11.32 -29.27 -14.12
C PRO A 906 -10.76 -29.92 -12.84
N LEU A 907 -10.71 -31.25 -12.83
CA LEU A 907 -10.31 -32.01 -11.65
C LEU A 907 -8.85 -32.46 -11.65
N LEU A 908 -8.25 -32.63 -12.83
CA LEU A 908 -6.90 -33.13 -13.02
C LEU A 908 -6.21 -32.38 -14.17
N ALA A 909 -4.93 -32.09 -14.02
CA ALA A 909 -4.04 -31.68 -15.10
C ALA A 909 -2.64 -32.27 -14.91
N VAL A 910 -1.93 -32.49 -16.01
CA VAL A 910 -0.57 -33.04 -16.02
C VAL A 910 0.35 -32.15 -16.85
N GLN A 911 1.61 -32.01 -16.43
CA GLN A 911 2.67 -31.36 -17.18
C GLN A 911 3.92 -32.24 -17.19
N VAL A 912 4.58 -32.35 -18.33
CA VAL A 912 5.86 -33.05 -18.49
C VAL A 912 6.87 -32.07 -19.09
N THR A 913 7.98 -31.87 -18.39
CA THR A 913 8.96 -30.84 -18.71
C THR A 913 10.35 -31.44 -18.90
N ARG A 914 10.99 -31.17 -20.05
CA ARG A 914 12.42 -31.49 -20.31
C ARG A 914 13.32 -30.26 -20.12
N PRO A 915 14.62 -30.41 -19.88
CA PRO A 915 15.59 -29.31 -19.96
C PRO A 915 15.89 -28.92 -21.42
N ARG A 916 16.49 -27.74 -21.63
CA ARG A 916 16.79 -27.17 -22.95
C ARG A 916 17.80 -28.00 -23.77
N ASP A 917 18.81 -28.57 -23.10
CA ASP A 917 19.98 -29.18 -23.75
C ASP A 917 19.86 -30.71 -23.99
N ASP A 918 18.64 -31.26 -23.97
CA ASP A 918 18.35 -32.70 -24.08
C ASP A 918 18.76 -33.35 -25.44
N HIS A 919 19.32 -32.58 -26.38
CA HIS A 919 19.64 -33.01 -27.76
C HIS A 919 21.13 -33.20 -28.08
N ALA A 920 22.04 -33.16 -27.11
CA ALA A 920 23.47 -33.27 -27.37
C ALA A 920 24.13 -34.48 -26.67
N GLY A 921 24.04 -35.65 -27.31
CA GLY A 921 25.03 -36.74 -27.24
C GLY A 921 25.48 -37.25 -25.86
N GLY A 922 24.89 -38.36 -25.40
CA GLY A 922 25.55 -39.35 -24.54
C GLY A 922 25.63 -39.06 -23.02
N GLY A 923 25.09 -37.94 -22.53
CA GLY A 923 24.86 -37.70 -21.09
C GLY A 923 23.45 -38.12 -20.67
N GLY A 924 23.28 -38.67 -19.45
CA GLY A 924 21.95 -39.07 -18.93
C GLY A 924 20.95 -37.90 -18.90
N GLY A 925 19.73 -38.13 -19.39
CA GLY A 925 18.67 -37.11 -19.47
C GLY A 925 18.01 -36.79 -18.11
N ALA A 926 17.11 -35.80 -18.10
CA ALA A 926 16.29 -35.47 -16.93
C ALA A 926 14.87 -35.04 -17.37
N VAL A 927 13.86 -35.37 -16.57
CA VAL A 927 12.46 -35.01 -16.81
C VAL A 927 11.77 -34.63 -15.49
N ALA A 928 10.94 -33.59 -15.52
CA ALA A 928 10.04 -33.25 -14.43
C ALA A 928 8.58 -33.53 -14.82
N VAL A 929 7.84 -34.23 -13.97
CA VAL A 929 6.41 -34.51 -14.13
C VAL A 929 5.63 -33.78 -13.03
N GLY A 930 4.81 -32.81 -13.42
CA GLY A 930 3.90 -32.07 -12.57
C GLY A 930 2.48 -32.62 -12.66
N VAL A 931 1.81 -32.79 -11.53
CA VAL A 931 0.41 -33.26 -11.46
C VAL A 931 -0.38 -32.34 -10.56
N ALA A 932 -1.50 -31.81 -11.04
CA ALA A 932 -2.43 -30.99 -10.26
C ALA A 932 -3.79 -31.69 -10.13
N ILE A 933 -4.29 -31.84 -8.90
CA ILE A 933 -5.60 -32.47 -8.61
C ILE A 933 -6.43 -31.55 -7.72
N HIS A 934 -7.70 -31.33 -8.06
CA HIS A 934 -8.60 -30.49 -7.26
C HIS A 934 -8.79 -31.10 -5.86
N HIS A 935 -8.50 -30.35 -4.79
CA HIS A 935 -8.52 -30.90 -3.43
C HIS A 935 -9.94 -31.32 -2.97
N GLY A 936 -10.97 -30.65 -3.50
CA GLY A 936 -12.37 -31.05 -3.31
C GLY A 936 -12.73 -32.48 -3.73
N VAL A 937 -11.90 -33.17 -4.54
CA VAL A 937 -12.19 -34.54 -4.98
C VAL A 937 -11.22 -35.60 -4.47
N ALA A 938 -10.09 -35.20 -3.89
CA ALA A 938 -9.05 -36.12 -3.45
C ALA A 938 -8.30 -35.62 -2.22
N ASP A 939 -8.10 -36.53 -1.25
CA ASP A 939 -7.09 -36.38 -0.20
C ASP A 939 -5.75 -36.98 -0.62
N GLY A 940 -4.72 -36.85 0.24
CA GLY A 940 -3.40 -37.41 -0.03
C GLY A 940 -3.40 -38.91 -0.34
N GLN A 941 -4.22 -39.71 0.34
CA GLN A 941 -4.32 -41.15 0.09
C GLN A 941 -4.92 -41.45 -1.29
N SER A 942 -5.97 -40.71 -1.69
CA SER A 942 -6.58 -40.82 -3.02
C SER A 942 -5.61 -40.42 -4.13
N VAL A 943 -4.86 -39.33 -3.94
CA VAL A 943 -3.79 -38.93 -4.88
C VAL A 943 -2.78 -40.07 -5.06
N TRP A 944 -2.32 -40.70 -3.97
CA TRP A 944 -1.36 -41.79 -4.07
C TRP A 944 -1.95 -43.09 -4.65
N GLN A 945 -3.23 -43.39 -4.43
CA GLN A 945 -3.91 -44.49 -5.12
C GLN A 945 -3.88 -44.27 -6.64
N PHE A 946 -4.22 -43.06 -7.10
CA PHE A 946 -4.18 -42.70 -8.52
C PHE A 946 -2.76 -42.76 -9.10
N ILE A 947 -1.77 -42.12 -8.45
CA ILE A 947 -0.39 -42.10 -8.95
C ILE A 947 0.21 -43.51 -9.03
N LYS A 948 -0.05 -44.39 -8.04
CA LYS A 948 0.40 -45.79 -8.08
C LYS A 948 -0.23 -46.56 -9.22
N ALA A 949 -1.53 -46.34 -9.47
CA ALA A 949 -2.24 -46.97 -10.57
C ALA A 949 -1.70 -46.50 -11.94
N TRP A 950 -1.44 -45.21 -12.08
CA TRP A 950 -0.91 -44.62 -13.30
C TRP A 950 0.52 -45.10 -13.58
N ALA A 951 1.38 -45.10 -12.57
CA ALA A 951 2.74 -45.62 -12.68
C ALA A 951 2.75 -47.11 -13.07
N ALA A 952 1.84 -47.92 -12.51
CA ALA A 952 1.69 -49.32 -12.90
C ALA A 952 1.27 -49.51 -14.36
N ALA A 953 0.34 -48.67 -14.86
CA ALA A 953 -0.07 -48.69 -16.26
C ALA A 953 1.08 -48.30 -17.22
N ALA A 954 1.96 -47.38 -16.82
CA ALA A 954 3.06 -46.89 -17.65
C ALA A 954 4.21 -47.90 -17.88
N ARG A 955 4.42 -48.88 -16.99
CA ARG A 955 5.53 -49.86 -17.07
C ARG A 955 5.43 -50.90 -18.22
N GLY A 956 4.65 -50.66 -19.26
CA GLY A 956 4.68 -51.42 -20.50
C GLY A 956 3.57 -52.46 -20.70
N GLY A 957 2.35 -52.15 -20.24
CA GLY A 957 1.15 -52.91 -20.66
C GLY A 957 0.59 -53.90 -19.64
N SER A 958 0.82 -53.68 -18.33
CA SER A 958 -0.08 -54.27 -17.34
C SER A 958 -1.48 -53.70 -17.59
N PRO A 959 -2.56 -54.52 -17.68
CA PRO A 959 -3.92 -54.01 -17.68
C PRO A 959 -4.04 -52.97 -16.57
N ALA A 960 -4.46 -51.76 -16.91
CA ALA A 960 -4.77 -50.78 -15.88
C ALA A 960 -5.66 -51.49 -14.84
N GLY A 961 -5.30 -51.43 -13.56
CA GLY A 961 -6.04 -52.13 -12.52
C GLY A 961 -5.50 -53.51 -12.08
N GLN A 962 -4.50 -54.11 -12.76
CA GLN A 962 -3.98 -55.43 -12.35
C GLN A 962 -3.34 -55.36 -10.96
N GLY A 963 -3.96 -56.01 -9.98
CA GLY A 963 -3.53 -56.01 -8.57
C GLY A 963 -3.93 -54.75 -7.78
N LEU A 964 -4.71 -53.85 -8.36
CA LEU A 964 -5.24 -52.67 -7.70
C LEU A 964 -6.66 -52.93 -7.20
N VAL A 965 -6.99 -52.39 -6.03
CA VAL A 965 -8.38 -52.34 -5.56
C VAL A 965 -9.11 -51.27 -6.39
N PRO A 966 -10.21 -51.60 -7.09
CA PRO A 966 -10.94 -50.64 -7.91
C PRO A 966 -11.40 -49.43 -7.07
N PRO A 967 -11.26 -48.19 -7.58
CA PRO A 967 -11.68 -47.01 -6.85
C PRO A 967 -13.21 -46.97 -6.72
N THR A 968 -13.70 -46.62 -5.54
CA THR A 968 -15.12 -46.37 -5.28
C THR A 968 -15.32 -44.88 -5.00
N PHE A 969 -16.27 -44.27 -5.71
CA PHE A 969 -16.60 -42.85 -5.53
C PHE A 969 -17.84 -42.64 -4.66
N ASP A 970 -18.42 -43.72 -4.12
CA ASP A 970 -19.60 -43.66 -3.26
C ASP A 970 -19.30 -42.94 -1.93
N ARG A 971 -19.85 -41.73 -1.77
CA ARG A 971 -19.73 -40.91 -0.55
C ARG A 971 -20.67 -41.34 0.58
N SER A 972 -21.57 -42.29 0.36
CA SER A 972 -22.55 -42.74 1.36
C SER A 972 -21.91 -43.36 2.62
N ARG A 973 -20.63 -43.72 2.53
CA ARG A 973 -19.80 -44.23 3.64
C ARG A 973 -19.27 -43.12 4.56
N ILE A 974 -19.24 -41.88 4.11
CA ILE A 974 -18.82 -40.73 4.93
C ILE A 974 -20.03 -40.20 5.69
N ARG A 975 -20.27 -40.79 6.86
CA ARG A 975 -21.42 -40.46 7.72
C ARG A 975 -20.97 -39.71 8.95
N HIS A 976 -21.63 -38.60 9.24
CA HIS A 976 -21.48 -37.93 10.51
C HIS A 976 -22.22 -38.76 11.59
N PRO A 977 -21.67 -38.90 12.82
CA PRO A 977 -22.25 -39.80 13.82
C PRO A 977 -23.60 -39.33 14.38
N THR A 978 -23.91 -38.03 14.34
CA THR A 978 -25.12 -37.45 14.96
C THR A 978 -25.94 -36.54 14.03
N ALA A 979 -25.31 -35.60 13.33
CA ALA A 979 -25.93 -34.75 12.31
C ALA A 979 -26.29 -35.48 11.01
N ASP A 980 -27.25 -34.94 10.26
CA ASP A 980 -27.54 -35.37 8.88
C ASP A 980 -26.35 -35.00 7.97
N SER A 981 -25.78 -36.00 7.30
CA SER A 981 -24.58 -35.81 6.47
C SER A 981 -24.80 -34.88 5.28
N HIS A 982 -25.99 -34.90 4.68
CA HIS A 982 -26.28 -34.11 3.49
C HIS A 982 -26.50 -32.64 3.88
N GLU A 983 -27.30 -32.38 4.92
CA GLU A 983 -27.48 -31.04 5.47
C GLU A 983 -26.15 -30.44 5.96
N LEU A 984 -25.32 -31.24 6.62
CA LEU A 984 -23.99 -30.82 7.05
C LEU A 984 -23.08 -30.51 5.86
N ALA A 985 -23.10 -31.35 4.82
CA ALA A 985 -22.31 -31.11 3.61
C ALA A 985 -22.70 -29.79 2.94
N HIS A 986 -23.99 -29.54 2.75
CA HIS A 986 -24.52 -28.30 2.21
C HIS A 986 -24.14 -27.10 3.08
N THR A 987 -24.33 -27.20 4.41
CA THR A 987 -23.97 -26.14 5.36
C THR A 987 -22.49 -25.78 5.30
N ILE A 988 -21.61 -26.79 5.31
CA ILE A 988 -20.16 -26.59 5.19
C ILE A 988 -19.83 -25.95 3.85
N LEU A 989 -20.41 -26.42 2.74
CA LEU A 989 -20.15 -25.85 1.41
C LEU A 989 -20.43 -24.34 1.39
N HIS A 990 -21.61 -23.91 1.82
CA HIS A 990 -21.96 -22.48 1.84
C HIS A 990 -21.15 -21.67 2.84
N LYS A 991 -20.73 -22.26 3.97
CA LYS A 991 -19.83 -21.60 4.93
C LYS A 991 -18.42 -21.45 4.39
N MET A 992 -17.94 -22.44 3.62
CA MET A 992 -16.58 -22.45 3.09
C MET A 992 -16.47 -21.63 1.79
N SER A 993 -17.52 -21.67 0.97
CA SER A 993 -17.63 -21.08 -0.37
C SER A 993 -18.93 -20.27 -0.52
N PRO A 994 -19.07 -19.10 0.14
CA PRO A 994 -20.33 -18.34 0.14
C PRO A 994 -20.67 -17.66 -1.19
N ALA A 995 -19.73 -17.60 -2.14
CA ALA A 995 -19.85 -16.86 -3.41
C ALA A 995 -20.04 -17.77 -4.64
N LEU A 996 -20.49 -19.01 -4.45
CA LEU A 996 -20.72 -19.98 -5.53
C LEU A 996 -21.56 -19.37 -6.68
N PRO A 997 -21.25 -19.66 -7.95
CA PRO A 997 -20.25 -20.63 -8.45
C PRO A 997 -18.80 -20.13 -8.44
N MET A 998 -18.55 -18.89 -7.99
CA MET A 998 -17.20 -18.37 -7.81
C MET A 998 -16.61 -18.89 -6.48
N VAL A 999 -15.40 -19.42 -6.55
CA VAL A 999 -14.69 -20.00 -5.41
C VAL A 999 -13.45 -19.15 -5.15
N THR A 1000 -13.42 -18.45 -4.02
CA THR A 1000 -12.24 -17.68 -3.62
C THR A 1000 -11.26 -18.60 -2.88
N PRO A 1001 -10.06 -18.91 -3.43
CA PRO A 1001 -9.12 -19.78 -2.74
C PRO A 1001 -8.65 -19.14 -1.43
N ARG A 1002 -8.71 -19.89 -0.32
CA ARG A 1002 -8.35 -19.37 1.01
C ARG A 1002 -6.85 -19.12 1.20
N SER A 1003 -6.01 -19.66 0.33
CA SER A 1003 -4.55 -19.49 0.35
C SER A 1003 -4.16 -18.38 -0.63
N LYS A 1004 -3.64 -17.24 -0.15
CA LYS A 1004 -3.30 -16.11 -1.01
C LYS A 1004 -1.96 -16.39 -1.73
N PRO A 1005 -1.85 -16.23 -3.06
CA PRO A 1005 -0.57 -16.34 -3.80
C PRO A 1005 0.53 -15.41 -3.24
N ALA A 1006 0.11 -14.29 -2.64
CA ALA A 1006 0.96 -13.36 -1.91
C ALA A 1006 1.76 -13.96 -0.75
N ASP A 1007 1.17 -14.92 -0.03
CA ASP A 1007 1.79 -15.54 1.14
C ASP A 1007 2.88 -16.54 0.70
N MET A 1008 2.73 -17.11 -0.51
CA MET A 1008 3.68 -18.07 -1.11
C MET A 1008 5.03 -17.44 -1.43
N ALA A 1009 5.06 -16.17 -1.87
CA ALA A 1009 6.30 -15.48 -2.26
C ALA A 1009 7.20 -15.12 -1.06
N GLN A 1010 6.61 -14.98 0.14
CA GLN A 1010 7.33 -14.70 1.39
C GLN A 1010 7.83 -15.97 2.10
N GLN A 1011 7.39 -17.13 1.62
CA GLN A 1011 7.75 -18.43 2.17
C GLN A 1011 8.98 -19.00 1.48
N ARG A 1012 9.80 -19.72 2.25
CA ARG A 1012 10.91 -20.54 1.78
C ARG A 1012 10.58 -22.00 2.00
N ARG A 1013 11.03 -22.85 1.08
CA ARG A 1013 10.93 -24.31 1.18
C ARG A 1013 12.32 -24.91 1.26
N ARG A 1014 12.54 -25.78 2.25
CA ARG A 1014 13.77 -26.57 2.37
C ARG A 1014 13.40 -28.02 2.68
N THR A 1015 14.19 -28.95 2.18
CA THR A 1015 13.95 -30.38 2.35
C THR A 1015 15.14 -31.04 3.03
N PHE A 1016 14.86 -32.00 3.91
CA PHE A 1016 15.84 -32.75 4.67
C PHE A 1016 15.59 -34.24 4.47
N LEU A 1017 16.64 -35.00 4.26
CA LEU A 1017 16.57 -36.46 4.21
C LEU A 1017 17.06 -37.04 5.54
N LEU A 1018 16.18 -37.75 6.25
CA LEU A 1018 16.53 -38.47 7.47
C LEU A 1018 16.71 -39.95 7.16
N SER A 1019 17.87 -40.52 7.50
CA SER A 1019 18.12 -41.95 7.36
C SER A 1019 17.30 -42.77 8.36
N ALA A 1020 17.07 -44.05 8.05
CA ALA A 1020 16.42 -44.98 8.97
C ALA A 1020 17.17 -45.07 10.32
N GLY A 1021 18.51 -44.99 10.30
CA GLY A 1021 19.36 -45.00 11.48
C GLY A 1021 19.16 -43.76 12.37
N GLU A 1022 19.13 -42.57 11.79
CA GLU A 1022 18.88 -41.31 12.53
C GLU A 1022 17.48 -41.31 13.16
N ILE A 1023 16.46 -41.74 12.42
CA ILE A 1023 15.09 -41.84 12.94
C ILE A 1023 15.03 -42.83 14.12
N GLN A 1024 15.70 -43.97 14.00
CA GLN A 1024 15.71 -44.98 15.05
C GLN A 1024 16.49 -44.51 16.29
N SER A 1025 17.62 -43.83 16.09
CA SER A 1025 18.39 -43.19 17.16
C SER A 1025 17.54 -42.13 17.89
N LEU A 1026 16.83 -41.28 17.14
CA LEU A 1026 15.99 -40.23 17.71
C LEU A 1026 14.81 -40.82 18.51
N LYS A 1027 14.16 -41.87 18.01
CA LYS A 1027 13.13 -42.62 18.77
C LYS A 1027 13.67 -43.11 20.10
N GLN A 1028 14.85 -43.75 20.07
CA GLN A 1028 15.48 -44.29 21.26
C GLN A 1028 15.81 -43.19 22.27
N ARG A 1029 16.47 -42.11 21.83
CA ARG A 1029 16.85 -40.96 22.67
C ARG A 1029 15.65 -40.28 23.32
N ILE A 1030 14.54 -40.11 22.59
CA ILE A 1030 13.32 -39.51 23.16
C ILE A 1030 12.71 -40.49 24.18
N SER A 1031 12.59 -41.78 23.86
CA SER A 1031 12.00 -42.78 24.75
C SER A 1031 12.82 -43.06 26.01
N GLU A 1032 14.15 -42.97 25.94
CA GLU A 1032 15.06 -43.21 27.08
C GLU A 1032 15.31 -41.96 27.94
N SER A 1033 14.84 -40.78 27.51
CA SER A 1033 14.89 -39.57 28.35
C SER A 1033 13.95 -39.69 29.55
N GLU A 1034 14.29 -39.05 30.67
CA GLU A 1034 13.45 -39.05 31.90
C GLU A 1034 12.02 -38.60 31.58
N THR A 1035 11.86 -37.46 30.92
CA THR A 1035 10.56 -36.93 30.46
C THR A 1035 9.84 -37.89 29.50
N GLY A 1036 10.58 -38.59 28.64
CA GLY A 1036 10.02 -39.61 27.76
C GLY A 1036 9.45 -40.81 28.50
N GLY A 1037 10.18 -41.32 29.50
CA GLY A 1037 9.74 -42.42 30.35
C GLY A 1037 8.50 -42.08 31.18
N GLU A 1038 8.32 -40.81 31.54
CA GLU A 1038 7.16 -40.31 32.28
C GLU A 1038 5.93 -40.06 31.39
N LEU A 1039 6.11 -39.41 30.23
CA LEU A 1039 4.98 -38.88 29.44
C LEU A 1039 4.55 -39.80 28.28
N LEU A 1040 5.43 -40.66 27.77
CA LEU A 1040 5.12 -41.49 26.60
C LEU A 1040 4.45 -42.79 27.03
N HIS A 1041 3.23 -43.01 26.53
CA HIS A 1041 2.42 -44.16 26.90
C HIS A 1041 2.60 -45.34 25.93
N ASN A 1042 3.17 -45.09 24.73
CA ASN A 1042 3.34 -46.07 23.66
C ASN A 1042 4.65 -45.83 22.91
N ARG A 1043 5.17 -46.88 22.25
CA ARG A 1043 6.34 -46.80 21.37
C ARG A 1043 6.15 -45.71 20.32
N LEU A 1044 7.15 -44.83 20.18
CA LEU A 1044 7.12 -43.74 19.20
C LEU A 1044 7.06 -44.26 17.76
N SER A 1045 6.09 -43.75 17.01
CA SER A 1045 6.01 -43.97 15.56
C SER A 1045 6.95 -43.02 14.83
N THR A 1046 7.40 -43.39 13.62
CA THR A 1046 8.22 -42.52 12.77
C THR A 1046 7.55 -41.15 12.54
N TYR A 1047 6.23 -41.15 12.32
CA TYR A 1047 5.46 -39.92 12.12
C TYR A 1047 5.53 -39.00 13.34
N VAL A 1048 5.29 -39.52 14.53
CA VAL A 1048 5.33 -38.72 15.78
C VAL A 1048 6.73 -38.19 16.02
N THR A 1049 7.76 -39.03 15.84
CA THR A 1049 9.16 -38.63 16.04
C THR A 1049 9.59 -37.50 15.11
N ILE A 1050 9.27 -37.58 13.83
CA ILE A 1050 9.63 -36.52 12.87
C ILE A 1050 8.77 -35.27 13.08
N SER A 1051 7.49 -35.44 13.41
CA SER A 1051 6.60 -34.32 13.70
C SER A 1051 7.04 -33.55 14.94
N SER A 1052 7.43 -34.24 16.01
CA SER A 1052 7.95 -33.59 17.22
C SER A 1052 9.25 -32.86 16.95
N LEU A 1053 10.17 -33.48 16.19
CA LEU A 1053 11.41 -32.83 15.74
C LEU A 1053 11.15 -31.55 14.94
N ALA A 1054 10.24 -31.61 13.96
CA ALA A 1054 9.90 -30.45 13.14
C ALA A 1054 9.23 -29.35 13.99
N TRP A 1055 8.28 -29.73 14.85
CA TRP A 1055 7.55 -28.78 15.69
C TRP A 1055 8.46 -28.06 16.68
N THR A 1056 9.30 -28.79 17.43
CA THR A 1056 10.26 -28.16 18.35
C THR A 1056 11.26 -27.27 17.61
N SER A 1057 11.71 -27.68 16.43
CA SER A 1057 12.63 -26.87 15.61
C SER A 1057 11.99 -25.57 15.14
N ILE A 1058 10.70 -25.58 14.77
CA ILE A 1058 9.96 -24.38 14.37
C ILE A 1058 9.76 -23.46 15.59
N VAL A 1059 9.38 -24.01 16.73
CA VAL A 1059 9.19 -23.23 17.97
C VAL A 1059 10.50 -22.60 18.42
N ARG A 1060 11.62 -23.33 18.37
CA ARG A 1060 12.96 -22.79 18.66
C ARG A 1060 13.41 -21.73 17.68
N ALA A 1061 13.07 -21.86 16.39
CA ALA A 1061 13.34 -20.81 15.41
C ALA A 1061 12.59 -19.50 15.73
N LYS A 1062 11.51 -19.57 16.52
CA LYS A 1062 10.67 -18.45 16.94
C LYS A 1062 10.91 -18.00 18.38
N CYS A 1063 11.98 -18.44 19.05
CA CYS A 1063 12.19 -18.17 20.47
C CYS A 1063 12.15 -16.68 20.84
N GLY A 1064 12.61 -15.79 19.95
CA GLY A 1064 12.55 -14.33 20.18
C GLY A 1064 11.19 -13.67 19.86
N ALA A 1065 10.21 -14.44 19.41
CA ALA A 1065 8.87 -13.96 19.01
C ALA A 1065 7.73 -14.64 19.79
N LEU A 1066 8.07 -15.49 20.77
CA LEU A 1066 7.12 -16.20 21.63
C LEU A 1066 7.41 -15.83 23.08
N ASP A 1067 6.37 -15.58 23.87
CA ASP A 1067 6.51 -15.55 25.32
C ASP A 1067 6.52 -16.99 25.84
N ALA A 1068 7.68 -17.44 26.32
CA ALA A 1068 7.84 -18.80 26.84
C ALA A 1068 6.90 -19.13 28.02
N ALA A 1069 6.49 -18.13 28.80
CA ALA A 1069 5.65 -18.31 29.97
C ALA A 1069 4.14 -18.20 29.66
N ALA A 1070 3.77 -17.41 28.64
CA ALA A 1070 2.37 -17.11 28.35
C ALA A 1070 1.81 -17.79 27.08
N ASP A 1071 2.66 -18.18 26.13
CA ASP A 1071 2.18 -18.61 24.82
C ASP A 1071 2.01 -20.12 24.68
N ASP A 1072 0.82 -20.54 24.22
CA ASP A 1072 0.61 -21.88 23.67
C ASP A 1072 0.92 -21.95 22.17
N VAL A 1073 1.51 -23.07 21.77
CA VAL A 1073 1.76 -23.45 20.38
C VAL A 1073 0.97 -24.70 20.02
N TYR A 1074 0.64 -24.83 18.74
CA TYR A 1074 -0.28 -25.85 18.24
C TYR A 1074 0.32 -26.62 17.06
N PHE A 1075 0.08 -27.93 17.02
CA PHE A 1075 0.46 -28.81 15.89
C PHE A 1075 -0.74 -29.59 15.39
N MET A 1076 -1.13 -29.33 14.13
CA MET A 1076 -2.26 -30.02 13.49
C MET A 1076 -1.77 -31.26 12.73
N VAL A 1077 -2.36 -32.40 13.09
CA VAL A 1077 -2.21 -33.69 12.41
C VAL A 1077 -3.41 -33.89 11.48
N SER A 1078 -3.14 -34.11 10.20
CA SER A 1078 -4.14 -34.56 9.22
C SER A 1078 -4.07 -36.08 9.10
N ALA A 1079 -5.09 -36.80 9.54
CA ALA A 1079 -5.09 -38.26 9.64
C ALA A 1079 -6.08 -38.92 8.68
N ASP A 1080 -5.63 -39.95 7.97
CA ASP A 1080 -6.52 -40.83 7.18
C ASP A 1080 -7.45 -41.60 8.14
N CYS A 1081 -8.74 -41.36 8.02
CA CYS A 1081 -9.76 -41.97 8.87
C CYS A 1081 -10.49 -43.14 8.21
N ARG A 1082 -10.14 -43.58 6.98
CA ARG A 1082 -10.84 -44.69 6.28
C ARG A 1082 -11.02 -45.93 7.16
N ARG A 1083 -9.97 -46.34 7.88
CA ARG A 1083 -10.00 -47.49 8.81
C ARG A 1083 -10.55 -47.17 10.21
N ARG A 1084 -10.76 -45.90 10.51
CA ARG A 1084 -11.19 -45.38 11.82
C ARG A 1084 -12.67 -45.03 11.86
N LEU A 1085 -13.31 -44.82 10.70
CA LEU A 1085 -14.76 -44.67 10.59
C LEU A 1085 -15.49 -45.91 11.11
N ARG A 1086 -16.74 -45.73 11.55
CA ARG A 1086 -17.59 -46.78 12.09
C ARG A 1086 -18.92 -46.83 11.33
N PRO A 1087 -19.11 -47.77 10.37
CA PRO A 1087 -18.15 -48.77 9.90
C PRO A 1087 -16.99 -48.15 9.08
N PRO A 1088 -15.87 -48.88 8.89
CA PRO A 1088 -14.77 -48.43 8.04
C PRO A 1088 -15.22 -48.14 6.61
N ALA A 1089 -14.56 -47.18 5.95
CA ALA A 1089 -14.72 -46.96 4.52
C ALA A 1089 -14.17 -48.15 3.72
N ASP A 1090 -14.70 -48.34 2.51
CA ASP A 1090 -14.22 -49.37 1.59
C ASP A 1090 -12.74 -49.15 1.24
N GLU A 1091 -11.99 -50.23 1.05
CA GLU A 1091 -10.54 -50.15 0.77
C GLU A 1091 -10.23 -49.34 -0.50
N GLY A 1092 -11.15 -49.39 -1.48
CA GLY A 1092 -11.11 -48.62 -2.72
C GLY A 1092 -11.63 -47.18 -2.62
N TYR A 1093 -12.08 -46.69 -1.46
CA TYR A 1093 -12.69 -45.37 -1.35
C TYR A 1093 -11.76 -44.25 -1.83
N PHE A 1094 -12.21 -43.54 -2.86
CA PHE A 1094 -11.55 -42.43 -3.51
C PHE A 1094 -12.31 -41.12 -3.25
N GLY A 1095 -11.69 -40.21 -2.50
CA GLY A 1095 -12.31 -38.97 -2.02
C GLY A 1095 -11.62 -38.47 -0.76
N ASN A 1096 -12.12 -37.37 -0.19
CA ASN A 1096 -11.61 -36.91 1.10
C ASN A 1096 -12.11 -37.80 2.24
N CYS A 1097 -11.19 -38.32 3.05
CA CYS A 1097 -11.46 -39.06 4.28
C CYS A 1097 -10.37 -38.73 5.31
N ILE A 1098 -10.24 -37.44 5.62
CA ILE A 1098 -9.26 -36.89 6.57
C ILE A 1098 -9.98 -36.36 7.80
N ALA A 1099 -9.46 -36.71 8.97
CA ALA A 1099 -9.78 -36.09 10.26
C ALA A 1099 -8.61 -35.23 10.75
N ILE A 1100 -8.90 -34.21 11.57
CA ILE A 1100 -7.87 -33.36 12.20
C ILE A 1100 -7.73 -33.68 13.68
N ALA A 1101 -6.50 -33.69 14.18
CA ALA A 1101 -6.20 -33.65 15.61
C ALA A 1101 -5.22 -32.51 15.88
N ILE A 1102 -5.40 -31.78 16.99
CA ILE A 1102 -4.63 -30.57 17.28
C ILE A 1102 -3.92 -30.76 18.62
N ALA A 1103 -2.61 -30.99 18.57
CA ALA A 1103 -1.78 -30.99 19.77
C ALA A 1103 -1.56 -29.56 20.25
N ARG A 1104 -1.55 -29.39 21.58
CA ARG A 1104 -1.26 -28.12 22.28
C ARG A 1104 -0.12 -28.36 23.27
N ALA A 1105 0.81 -27.41 23.34
CA ALA A 1105 1.86 -27.35 24.35
C ALA A 1105 2.20 -25.88 24.62
N SER A 1106 2.76 -25.58 25.79
CA SER A 1106 3.30 -24.23 26.01
C SER A 1106 4.61 -24.06 25.23
N ALA A 1107 4.91 -22.83 24.82
CA ALA A 1107 6.14 -22.50 24.11
C ALA A 1107 7.36 -22.82 24.98
N GLY A 1108 7.33 -22.47 26.27
CA GLY A 1108 8.41 -22.76 27.22
C GLY A 1108 8.73 -24.25 27.36
N GLU A 1109 7.72 -25.11 27.39
CA GLU A 1109 7.91 -26.57 27.45
C GLU A 1109 8.69 -27.13 26.26
N LEU A 1110 8.53 -26.52 25.08
CA LEU A 1110 9.21 -26.95 23.85
C LEU A 1110 10.55 -26.24 23.62
N LEU A 1111 10.75 -25.07 24.25
CA LEU A 1111 11.99 -24.30 24.18
C LEU A 1111 13.10 -24.81 25.11
N ASP A 1112 12.76 -25.66 26.09
CA ASP A 1112 13.65 -26.25 27.10
C ASP A 1112 15.08 -26.58 26.59
N ASP A 1113 16.08 -26.13 27.35
CA ASP A 1113 17.52 -26.15 27.05
C ASP A 1113 18.10 -27.56 26.96
N ASP A 1114 17.49 -28.56 27.59
CA ASP A 1114 17.99 -29.95 27.59
C ASP A 1114 17.70 -30.71 26.28
N GLY A 1115 17.10 -30.06 25.27
CA GLY A 1115 16.99 -30.60 23.91
C GLY A 1115 15.92 -31.70 23.75
N LEU A 1116 16.08 -32.79 24.51
CA LEU A 1116 15.29 -34.02 24.50
C LEU A 1116 13.98 -33.89 25.28
N ALA A 1117 13.93 -33.11 26.36
CA ALA A 1117 12.71 -32.91 27.14
C ALA A 1117 11.60 -32.25 26.29
N GLY A 1118 11.94 -31.17 25.56
CA GLY A 1118 11.02 -30.53 24.61
C GLY A 1118 10.56 -31.49 23.50
N LEU A 1119 11.45 -32.32 22.95
CA LEU A 1119 11.09 -33.35 21.96
C LEU A 1119 10.12 -34.40 22.52
N ALA A 1120 10.34 -34.83 23.77
CA ALA A 1120 9.47 -35.78 24.47
C ALA A 1120 8.09 -35.17 24.75
N ARG A 1121 8.02 -33.92 25.21
CA ARG A 1121 6.75 -33.20 25.43
C ARG A 1121 5.96 -33.01 24.14
N ALA A 1122 6.62 -32.57 23.06
CA ALA A 1122 5.99 -32.46 21.74
C ALA A 1122 5.48 -33.83 21.26
N ALA A 1123 6.27 -34.89 21.40
CA ALA A 1123 5.86 -36.24 21.00
C ALA A 1123 4.67 -36.75 21.83
N ALA A 1124 4.67 -36.51 23.14
CA ALA A 1124 3.57 -36.88 24.04
C ALA A 1124 2.29 -36.11 23.71
N ALA A 1125 2.38 -34.80 23.47
CA ALA A 1125 1.23 -33.97 23.07
C ALA A 1125 0.62 -34.42 21.75
N ILE A 1126 1.45 -34.76 20.75
CA ILE A 1126 0.98 -35.30 19.46
C ILE A 1126 0.34 -36.68 19.65
N GLN A 1127 0.93 -37.57 20.44
CA GLN A 1127 0.32 -38.87 20.74
C GLN A 1127 -1.02 -38.74 21.47
N ALA A 1128 -1.11 -37.80 22.42
CA ALA A 1128 -2.34 -37.53 23.16
C ALA A 1128 -3.44 -37.03 22.23
N ALA A 1129 -3.16 -36.02 21.40
CA ALA A 1129 -4.13 -35.51 20.43
C ALA A 1129 -4.61 -36.59 19.45
N ILE A 1130 -3.70 -37.44 18.95
CA ILE A 1130 -4.06 -38.56 18.06
C ILE A 1130 -4.97 -39.56 18.77
N ARG A 1131 -4.66 -39.94 20.01
CA ARG A 1131 -5.44 -40.90 20.78
C ARG A 1131 -6.82 -40.33 21.13
N ASP A 1132 -6.85 -39.12 21.67
CA ASP A 1132 -8.04 -38.54 22.25
C ASP A 1132 -9.03 -38.15 21.14
N GLU A 1133 -8.58 -37.46 20.09
CA GLU A 1133 -9.47 -36.97 19.02
C GLU A 1133 -9.74 -37.98 17.91
N LEU A 1134 -8.89 -39.02 17.73
CA LEU A 1134 -9.03 -39.93 16.57
C LEU A 1134 -9.22 -41.41 16.93
N GLU A 1135 -9.01 -41.81 18.19
CA GLU A 1135 -9.14 -43.20 18.63
C GLU A 1135 -10.25 -43.38 19.68
N LEU A 1136 -10.32 -42.46 20.66
CA LEU A 1136 -11.36 -42.48 21.70
C LEU A 1136 -12.68 -41.86 21.21
N GLU A 1137 -12.61 -40.73 20.52
CA GLU A 1137 -13.77 -40.07 19.91
C GLU A 1137 -14.08 -40.61 18.50
N ASP A 1138 -15.25 -40.25 17.97
CA ASP A 1138 -15.53 -40.47 16.56
C ASP A 1138 -14.71 -39.48 15.73
N PRO A 1139 -13.86 -39.95 14.79
CA PRO A 1139 -12.89 -39.10 14.11
C PRO A 1139 -13.52 -38.00 13.24
N VAL A 1140 -14.82 -38.07 12.93
CA VAL A 1140 -15.53 -37.04 12.16
C VAL A 1140 -16.65 -36.37 12.95
N GLY A 1141 -16.82 -36.70 14.24
CA GLY A 1141 -17.94 -36.23 15.06
C GLY A 1141 -17.92 -34.76 15.47
N GLY A 1142 -16.83 -34.03 15.19
CA GLY A 1142 -16.70 -32.59 15.41
C GLY A 1142 -16.43 -31.79 14.14
N ALA A 1143 -16.69 -32.38 12.97
CA ALA A 1143 -16.36 -31.80 11.66
C ALA A 1143 -17.01 -30.43 11.43
N GLU A 1144 -18.19 -30.18 12.01
CA GLU A 1144 -18.93 -28.93 11.92
C GLU A 1144 -18.22 -27.76 12.62
N ARG A 1145 -17.36 -28.04 13.61
CA ARG A 1145 -16.62 -27.03 14.40
C ARG A 1145 -15.15 -26.89 14.02
N TRP A 1146 -14.61 -27.75 13.16
CA TRP A 1146 -13.19 -27.72 12.81
C TRP A 1146 -12.72 -26.36 12.25
N ALA A 1147 -13.52 -25.74 11.38
CA ALA A 1147 -13.20 -24.43 10.83
C ALA A 1147 -13.12 -23.34 11.92
N GLU A 1148 -14.01 -23.39 12.91
CA GLU A 1148 -14.05 -22.44 14.04
C GLU A 1148 -12.88 -22.68 14.99
N ARG A 1149 -12.59 -23.95 15.32
CA ARG A 1149 -11.44 -24.34 16.14
C ARG A 1149 -10.14 -23.84 15.54
N LEU A 1150 -9.95 -23.99 14.23
CA LEU A 1150 -8.75 -23.50 13.55
C LEU A 1150 -8.70 -21.97 13.49
N ALA A 1151 -9.83 -21.30 13.32
CA ALA A 1151 -9.90 -19.84 13.32
C ALA A 1151 -9.61 -19.22 14.71
N ALA A 1152 -9.87 -19.96 15.79
CA ALA A 1152 -9.60 -19.53 17.16
C ALA A 1152 -8.11 -19.61 17.55
N ILE A 1153 -7.27 -20.30 16.78
CA ILE A 1153 -5.83 -20.40 17.07
C ILE A 1153 -5.14 -19.09 16.67
N PRO A 1154 -4.36 -18.46 17.57
CA PRO A 1154 -3.66 -17.23 17.24
C PRO A 1154 -2.74 -17.38 16.02
N ARG A 1155 -2.67 -16.33 15.20
CA ARG A 1155 -1.86 -16.32 13.97
C ARG A 1155 -0.39 -16.60 14.31
N GLY A 1156 0.26 -17.43 13.48
CA GLY A 1156 1.67 -17.77 13.66
C GLY A 1156 1.95 -18.78 14.79
N ARG A 1157 0.91 -19.37 15.40
CA ARG A 1157 1.08 -20.40 16.45
C ARG A 1157 0.69 -21.82 16.00
N LEU A 1158 0.22 -21.99 14.76
CA LEU A 1158 -0.20 -23.27 14.21
C LEU A 1158 0.82 -23.79 13.18
N THR A 1159 1.44 -24.92 13.50
CA THR A 1159 2.18 -25.74 12.52
C THR A 1159 1.30 -26.87 12.02
N ALA A 1160 1.23 -27.08 10.70
CA ALA A 1160 0.42 -28.13 10.10
C ALA A 1160 1.28 -29.23 9.46
N ALA A 1161 0.91 -30.50 9.68
CA ALA A 1161 1.44 -31.63 8.92
C ALA A 1161 0.53 -31.96 7.73
N GLY A 1162 1.08 -31.87 6.51
CA GLY A 1162 0.33 -32.01 5.25
C GLY A 1162 0.59 -33.30 4.46
N SER A 1163 1.39 -34.24 4.96
CA SER A 1163 1.75 -35.48 4.26
C SER A 1163 2.22 -36.55 5.25
N SER A 1164 2.42 -37.78 4.78
CA SER A 1164 2.83 -38.93 5.60
C SER A 1164 4.01 -39.66 5.00
N HIS A 1165 4.97 -40.05 5.84
CA HIS A 1165 6.06 -40.99 5.49
C HIS A 1165 5.56 -42.36 4.98
N ARG A 1166 4.27 -42.70 5.14
CA ARG A 1166 3.68 -43.90 4.55
C ARG A 1166 3.37 -43.76 3.07
N PHE A 1167 3.37 -42.53 2.56
CA PHE A 1167 3.32 -42.27 1.14
C PHE A 1167 4.70 -42.53 0.56
N MET A 1168 4.87 -43.74 0.02
CA MET A 1168 6.11 -44.22 -0.57
C MET A 1168 6.36 -43.55 -1.93
N ALA A 1169 6.60 -42.24 -1.90
CA ALA A 1169 6.65 -41.39 -3.08
C ALA A 1169 7.73 -41.80 -4.08
N TYR A 1170 8.86 -42.26 -3.55
CA TYR A 1170 10.00 -42.73 -4.31
C TYR A 1170 9.80 -44.13 -4.94
N GLU A 1171 8.68 -44.83 -4.67
CA GLU A 1171 8.29 -46.05 -5.40
C GLU A 1171 7.56 -45.75 -6.72
N THR A 1172 7.39 -44.47 -7.09
CA THR A 1172 6.65 -44.05 -8.29
C THR A 1172 7.49 -44.26 -9.55
N ASP A 1173 7.54 -45.50 -10.03
CA ASP A 1173 8.26 -45.86 -11.26
C ASP A 1173 7.32 -45.97 -12.47
N PHE A 1174 7.41 -45.02 -13.41
CA PHE A 1174 6.67 -45.03 -14.67
C PHE A 1174 7.28 -45.94 -15.76
N GLY A 1175 8.32 -46.71 -15.43
CA GLY A 1175 9.04 -47.62 -16.34
C GLY A 1175 10.48 -47.23 -16.61
N TRP A 1176 10.99 -46.21 -15.91
CA TRP A 1176 12.31 -45.62 -16.14
C TRP A 1176 13.12 -45.49 -14.84
N GLY A 1177 12.59 -46.01 -13.72
CA GLY A 1177 13.20 -45.99 -12.39
C GLY A 1177 12.44 -45.10 -11.41
N ALA A 1178 12.92 -45.10 -10.17
CA ALA A 1178 12.41 -44.22 -9.11
C ALA A 1178 12.71 -42.74 -9.40
N PRO A 1179 11.86 -41.80 -8.95
CA PRO A 1179 12.16 -40.39 -9.05
C PRO A 1179 13.38 -40.04 -8.20
N SER A 1180 14.19 -39.09 -8.67
CA SER A 1180 15.31 -38.52 -7.89
C SER A 1180 14.81 -37.57 -6.80
N ARG A 1181 13.62 -36.97 -6.97
CA ARG A 1181 12.96 -36.11 -5.97
C ARG A 1181 11.45 -36.10 -6.18
N VAL A 1182 10.71 -36.00 -5.07
CA VAL A 1182 9.27 -35.72 -5.09
C VAL A 1182 8.95 -34.57 -4.16
N GLU A 1183 8.19 -33.59 -4.63
CA GLU A 1183 7.86 -32.38 -3.86
C GLU A 1183 6.36 -32.05 -3.91
N LEU A 1184 5.87 -31.45 -2.83
CA LEU A 1184 4.53 -30.86 -2.74
C LEU A 1184 4.65 -29.37 -3.03
N VAL A 1185 4.13 -28.91 -4.17
CA VAL A 1185 4.27 -27.52 -4.60
C VAL A 1185 3.25 -26.62 -3.90
N THR A 1186 2.02 -27.07 -3.72
CA THR A 1186 0.97 -26.28 -3.06
C THR A 1186 1.22 -26.14 -1.56
N VAL A 1187 1.05 -24.93 -1.03
CA VAL A 1187 1.13 -24.64 0.40
C VAL A 1187 -0.21 -24.10 0.87
N TYR A 1188 -0.76 -24.71 1.92
CA TYR A 1188 -2.10 -24.40 2.44
C TYR A 1188 -2.06 -23.63 3.77
N GLY A 1189 -0.89 -23.14 4.20
CA GLY A 1189 -0.70 -22.41 5.45
C GLY A 1189 0.74 -21.89 5.61
N ASN A 1190 0.97 -21.05 6.62
CA ASN A 1190 2.26 -20.37 6.80
C ASN A 1190 3.39 -21.27 7.32
N GLU A 1191 3.02 -22.40 7.95
CA GLU A 1191 3.95 -23.37 8.54
C GLU A 1191 3.47 -24.78 8.17
N LEU A 1192 4.10 -25.34 7.14
CA LEU A 1192 3.75 -26.67 6.64
C LEU A 1192 4.94 -27.61 6.74
N VAL A 1193 4.71 -28.78 7.33
CA VAL A 1193 5.64 -29.90 7.35
C VAL A 1193 5.06 -31.03 6.51
N ALA A 1194 5.81 -31.47 5.50
CA ALA A 1194 5.43 -32.58 4.64
C ALA A 1194 6.47 -33.70 4.74
N MET A 1195 6.01 -34.92 5.00
CA MET A 1195 6.86 -36.11 5.05
C MET A 1195 6.55 -37.04 3.87
N LEU A 1196 7.58 -37.65 3.28
CA LEU A 1196 7.47 -38.64 2.22
C LEU A 1196 8.43 -39.81 2.48
N GLY A 1197 7.96 -41.04 2.27
CA GLY A 1197 8.76 -42.25 2.45
C GLY A 1197 9.22 -42.87 1.13
N GLY A 1198 9.90 -44.01 1.25
CA GLY A 1198 10.41 -44.78 0.11
C GLY A 1198 11.77 -44.33 -0.39
N ALA A 1199 12.43 -43.36 0.26
CA ALA A 1199 13.79 -42.98 -0.08
C ALA A 1199 14.76 -44.14 0.18
N ALA A 1200 15.95 -44.07 -0.42
CA ALA A 1200 16.99 -45.10 -0.28
C ALA A 1200 17.27 -45.44 1.18
N ASP A 1201 17.58 -46.73 1.43
CA ASP A 1201 17.90 -47.28 2.75
C ASP A 1201 16.82 -47.05 3.84
N GLY A 1202 15.56 -46.88 3.42
CA GLY A 1202 14.43 -46.66 4.32
C GLY A 1202 14.36 -45.25 4.91
N GLY A 1203 15.01 -44.28 4.26
CA GLY A 1203 14.97 -42.88 4.66
C GLY A 1203 13.59 -42.22 4.50
N VAL A 1204 13.41 -41.09 5.19
CA VAL A 1204 12.22 -40.25 5.11
C VAL A 1204 12.63 -38.84 4.71
N GLN A 1205 12.01 -38.32 3.66
CA GLN A 1205 12.11 -36.93 3.27
C GLN A 1205 11.18 -36.08 4.15
N VAL A 1206 11.69 -34.94 4.61
CA VAL A 1206 10.96 -33.93 5.39
C VAL A 1206 11.10 -32.58 4.69
N SER A 1207 10.06 -32.15 3.98
CA SER A 1207 9.99 -30.82 3.36
C SER A 1207 9.28 -29.86 4.30
N VAL A 1208 9.85 -28.68 4.52
CA VAL A 1208 9.33 -27.67 5.44
C VAL A 1208 9.19 -26.34 4.72
N VAL A 1209 8.05 -25.68 4.96
CA VAL A 1209 7.74 -24.35 4.42
C VAL A 1209 7.53 -23.37 5.57
N LEU A 1210 8.33 -22.29 5.60
CA LEU A 1210 8.33 -21.26 6.64
C LEU A 1210 8.59 -19.87 6.03
N GLY A 1211 8.28 -18.81 6.76
CA GLY A 1211 8.69 -17.45 6.39
C GLY A 1211 10.22 -17.30 6.30
N ARG A 1212 10.70 -16.46 5.38
CA ARG A 1212 12.13 -16.26 5.09
C ARG A 1212 13.01 -16.07 6.32
N ALA A 1213 12.58 -15.25 7.29
CA ALA A 1213 13.36 -14.93 8.48
C ALA A 1213 13.61 -16.14 9.41
N LEU A 1214 12.80 -17.21 9.31
CA LEU A 1214 12.84 -18.35 10.24
C LEU A 1214 13.57 -19.57 9.68
N MET A 1215 13.75 -19.67 8.35
CA MET A 1215 14.16 -20.92 7.70
C MET A 1215 15.57 -21.38 8.10
N ASP A 1216 16.52 -20.46 8.23
CA ASP A 1216 17.89 -20.81 8.61
C ASP A 1216 17.98 -21.23 10.09
N ALA A 1217 17.34 -20.46 10.98
CA ALA A 1217 17.22 -20.82 12.39
C ALA A 1217 16.52 -22.18 12.58
N PHE A 1218 15.48 -22.46 11.79
CA PHE A 1218 14.81 -23.76 11.77
C PHE A 1218 15.78 -24.86 11.33
N ALA A 1219 16.49 -24.69 10.21
CA ALA A 1219 17.39 -25.69 9.66
C ALA A 1219 18.52 -26.04 10.64
N ASP A 1220 19.06 -25.04 11.33
CA ASP A 1220 20.09 -25.23 12.36
C ASP A 1220 19.55 -25.97 13.59
N ASN A 1221 18.34 -25.62 14.05
CA ASN A 1221 17.69 -26.34 15.15
C ASN A 1221 17.33 -27.79 14.77
N PHE A 1222 16.87 -28.01 13.54
CA PHE A 1222 16.50 -29.32 13.02
C PHE A 1222 17.72 -30.25 12.96
N ARG A 1223 18.82 -29.82 12.33
CA ARG A 1223 20.06 -30.62 12.23
C ARG A 1223 20.71 -30.89 13.58
N ARG A 1224 20.78 -29.88 14.47
CA ARG A 1224 21.37 -30.06 15.82
C ARG A 1224 20.65 -31.13 16.63
N GLN A 1225 19.32 -31.16 16.57
CA GLN A 1225 18.52 -32.12 17.30
C GLN A 1225 18.64 -33.56 16.76
N VAL A 1226 18.89 -33.72 15.46
CA VAL A 1226 19.16 -35.03 14.84
C VAL A 1226 20.49 -35.61 15.33
N VAL A 1227 21.57 -34.81 15.37
CA VAL A 1227 22.95 -35.31 15.56
C VAL A 1227 23.42 -35.38 17.02
N ALA A 1228 22.74 -34.76 17.99
CA ALA A 1228 23.28 -34.62 19.35
C ALA A 1228 23.79 -35.95 19.99
N CYS A 1229 25.10 -36.00 20.27
CA CYS A 1229 25.81 -37.13 20.85
C CYS A 1229 25.38 -37.43 22.29
N PRO A 1230 25.34 -38.71 22.71
CA PRO A 1230 25.36 -39.04 24.13
C PRO A 1230 26.74 -38.72 24.71
N ASN A 1231 26.77 -37.98 25.82
CA ASN A 1231 27.93 -37.58 26.64
C ASN A 1231 28.64 -36.27 26.28
N SER A 1232 28.22 -35.19 26.92
CA SER A 1232 29.16 -34.20 27.47
C SER A 1232 28.71 -33.79 28.88
N THR A 1233 29.05 -34.62 29.86
CA THR A 1233 29.21 -34.19 31.26
C THR A 1233 30.37 -33.20 31.32
N VAL A 1234 30.09 -31.93 31.02
CA VAL A 1234 31.00 -30.84 31.39
C VAL A 1234 30.51 -30.27 32.72
N SER A 1235 31.15 -30.77 33.77
CA SER A 1235 31.19 -30.14 35.09
C SER A 1235 31.38 -28.62 34.95
N ARG A 1236 30.32 -27.83 35.15
CA ARG A 1236 30.46 -26.41 35.48
C ARG A 1236 30.92 -26.32 36.93
N SER A 1237 32.23 -26.34 37.14
CA SER A 1237 32.84 -25.82 38.35
C SER A 1237 32.49 -24.34 38.46
N ARG A 1238 31.80 -23.97 39.53
CA ARG A 1238 31.77 -22.59 40.03
C ARG A 1238 33.21 -22.09 40.16
N HIS A 1239 33.55 -20.96 39.55
CA HIS A 1239 34.44 -19.97 40.16
C HIS A 1239 34.40 -18.63 39.40
N HIS A 1240 34.00 -17.63 40.18
CA HIS A 1240 34.18 -16.17 40.07
C HIS A 1240 33.62 -15.41 38.89
#